data_AF-A0A9C8L6F7-F1
#
_entry.id   AF-A0A9C8L6F7-F1
#
_cell.length_a   1.000
_cell.length_b   1.000
_cell.length_c   1.000
_cell.angle_alpha   90.00
_cell.angle_beta   90.00
_cell.angle_gamma   90.00
#
_symmetry.space_group_name_H-M   'P 1'
#
loop_
_entity.id
_entity.type
_entity.pdbx_description
1 polymer ?
#
loop_
_entity_poly.entity_id
_entity_poly.type
_entity_poly.pdbx_seq_one_letter_code
_entity_poly.pdbx_strand_id
1 'polypeptide(L)'
;MTVRTQTFWRILVLLMLVGVTIACASSSLTTPLAVQETAEVTPSAPPTSTPVPTPTPVPPTLTPAPQQTPPPGKAFARGVSSYDLTQRFSLLYATDTWLWDGQWLRHQDIAGCALNPQAAGMGLGPDWTHTEDRLELDGWEFQRRTFTEDDQDGPSLVSYGLDTAAGYFLFRLDAQDLDRPAFERCRADAEAVLATFVPEVPLSGDFAAAHAALDVYEAPQVSLGAALALASDAAKWLNHNRVDGLADVLRELPKLDEAGPNVTSVDLNGDDLPDVVIQTRLMGLPVVACISQTSGRFTGQVLPFGFSEPTPTMDSGVLVDDLTGDARPETIVTYTLSGASGWTELLYVFRCGDEGACPLAFRADLINWAGPSVWNLEPDPIQPGRQQIVLTYPHLYSDGFDHKLLNHPLGRQVWRWDTSSGHFSLAEKTVDLERGAWEGESATISVADRLRWHTNEGESAFRAGDYDEALRWYDEVLTLAASEGWTPDPQGEQPDWVGYARFRRAETLALRGQADSVIAEMESVSADYAGDVLAELADAFLSGYGDGHDPDAPARGVAAIQAVDLYTHFYEERGGGLRFPLDARGVLYPGAGLAAYLDVHPEATGRAEALRSGLQGVGFAVDDVRVVEADEPSERDRVSIVLALPEGSAVMRESTFWILERDDAQWRVVPAQDELEWPQVGAFFEPVRGL
;
A
#
# COMPACT_ATOMS: atom_id res chain seq x y z
N MET A 1 8.52 26.29 -31.09
CA MET A 1 8.84 25.16 -30.20
C MET A 1 9.05 25.55 -28.73
N THR A 2 9.23 26.83 -28.38
CA THR A 2 9.52 27.28 -27.00
C THR A 2 8.29 27.65 -26.14
N VAL A 3 7.08 27.69 -26.71
CA VAL A 3 5.85 28.08 -25.97
C VAL A 3 5.12 26.88 -25.36
N ARG A 4 5.33 25.66 -25.87
CA ARG A 4 4.65 24.45 -25.37
C ARG A 4 5.21 23.91 -24.05
N THR A 5 6.48 24.15 -23.74
CA THR A 5 7.13 23.69 -22.50
C THR A 5 6.71 24.47 -21.26
N GLN A 6 6.27 25.72 -21.42
CA GLN A 6 5.86 26.56 -20.27
C GLN A 6 4.44 26.23 -19.78
N THR A 7 3.54 25.81 -20.66
CA THR A 7 2.17 25.42 -20.29
C THR A 7 2.16 24.07 -19.55
N PHE A 8 3.00 23.13 -19.98
CA PHE A 8 3.15 21.82 -19.34
C PHE A 8 3.70 21.94 -17.90
N TRP A 9 4.71 22.79 -17.69
CA TRP A 9 5.25 23.06 -16.35
C TRP A 9 4.25 23.72 -15.40
N ARG A 10 3.37 24.60 -15.91
CA ARG A 10 2.35 25.24 -15.08
C ARG A 10 1.24 24.28 -14.66
N ILE A 11 0.85 23.34 -15.52
CA ILE A 11 -0.13 22.31 -15.19
C ILE A 11 0.46 21.31 -14.17
N LEU A 12 1.72 20.92 -14.33
CA LEU A 12 2.41 20.02 -13.40
C LEU A 12 2.54 20.63 -11.99
N VAL A 13 2.87 21.92 -11.89
CA VAL A 13 2.97 22.63 -10.62
C VAL A 13 1.60 22.83 -9.97
N LEU A 14 0.54 23.06 -10.77
CA LEU A 14 -0.83 23.17 -10.24
C LEU A 14 -1.34 21.83 -9.70
N LEU A 15 -1.04 20.71 -10.38
CA LEU A 15 -1.41 19.37 -9.93
C LEU A 15 -0.66 18.95 -8.66
N MET A 16 0.63 19.29 -8.53
CA MET A 16 1.37 19.05 -7.28
C MET A 16 0.83 19.89 -6.11
N LEU A 17 0.43 21.14 -6.35
CA LEU A 17 -0.14 22.00 -5.31
C LEU A 17 -1.53 21.55 -4.83
N VAL A 18 -2.36 20.97 -5.72
CA VAL A 18 -3.67 20.40 -5.36
C VAL A 18 -3.51 19.06 -4.63
N GLY A 19 -2.51 18.25 -4.97
CA GLY A 19 -2.21 17.00 -4.27
C GLY A 19 -1.76 17.21 -2.81
N VAL A 20 -1.07 18.32 -2.51
CA VAL A 20 -0.57 18.62 -1.16
C VAL A 20 -1.67 19.17 -0.22
N THR A 21 -2.68 19.87 -0.75
CA THR A 21 -3.77 20.40 0.10
C THR A 21 -4.83 19.36 0.46
N ILE A 22 -5.01 18.30 -0.33
CA ILE A 22 -5.97 17.23 -0.01
C ILE A 22 -5.42 16.28 1.08
N ALA A 23 -4.10 16.15 1.21
CA ALA A 23 -3.46 15.30 2.22
C ALA A 23 -3.52 15.84 3.66
N CYS A 24 -3.93 17.10 3.89
CA CYS A 24 -3.93 17.72 5.23
C CYS A 24 -5.31 17.87 5.89
N ALA A 25 -6.39 17.33 5.31
CA ALA A 25 -7.76 17.53 5.83
C ALA A 25 -8.39 16.29 6.51
N SER A 26 -7.68 15.17 6.64
CA SER A 26 -8.28 13.90 7.08
C SER A 26 -7.70 13.41 8.41
N SER A 27 -8.12 14.01 9.52
CA SER A 27 -7.98 13.37 10.84
C SER A 27 -8.91 14.02 11.85
N SER A 28 -9.94 13.26 12.27
CA SER A 28 -10.63 13.25 13.58
C SER A 28 -12.16 13.08 13.44
N LEU A 29 -12.65 11.87 13.15
CA LEU A 29 -14.04 11.49 13.44
C LEU A 29 -14.10 10.02 13.88
N THR A 30 -13.74 9.76 15.14
CA THR A 30 -14.14 8.56 15.87
C THR A 30 -15.58 8.77 16.35
N THR A 31 -16.53 8.12 15.71
CA THR A 31 -17.92 8.04 16.19
C THR A 31 -18.03 6.82 17.11
N PRO A 32 -18.39 6.97 18.40
CA PRO A 32 -18.68 5.80 19.23
C PRO A 32 -20.06 5.24 18.89
N LEU A 33 -20.16 3.90 18.85
CA LEU A 33 -21.43 3.17 18.74
C LEU A 33 -22.39 3.57 19.86
N ALA A 34 -23.62 3.93 19.48
CA ALA A 34 -24.73 4.11 20.40
C ALA A 34 -25.27 2.74 20.85
N VAL A 35 -24.98 2.39 22.10
CA VAL A 35 -25.65 1.28 22.81
C VAL A 35 -27.07 1.74 23.19
N GLN A 36 -28.08 0.98 22.77
CA GLN A 36 -29.48 1.17 23.20
C GLN A 36 -29.59 0.92 24.71
N GLU A 37 -29.94 1.98 25.45
CA GLU A 37 -30.19 1.93 26.89
C GLU A 37 -31.65 1.51 27.15
N THR A 38 -31.82 0.35 27.79
CA THR A 38 -33.09 -0.15 28.33
C THR A 38 -33.63 0.76 29.42
N ALA A 39 -34.94 1.04 29.39
CA ALA A 39 -35.66 1.91 30.30
C ALA A 39 -35.49 1.54 31.78
N GLU A 40 -34.95 2.47 32.57
CA GLU A 40 -34.88 2.39 34.04
C GLU A 40 -35.93 3.30 34.71
N VAL A 41 -36.54 2.76 35.76
CA VAL A 41 -37.70 3.28 36.50
C VAL A 41 -37.28 4.42 37.43
N THR A 42 -37.96 5.57 37.32
CA THR A 42 -37.80 6.72 38.22
C THR A 42 -38.29 6.44 39.65
N PRO A 43 -37.47 6.68 40.70
CA PRO A 43 -37.96 6.88 42.05
C PRO A 43 -37.87 8.35 42.49
N SER A 44 -38.78 8.70 43.40
CA SER A 44 -39.10 10.02 43.95
C SER A 44 -37.93 10.77 44.62
N ALA A 45 -37.99 12.11 44.50
CA ALA A 45 -37.07 13.05 45.14
C ALA A 45 -37.25 13.13 46.67
N PRO A 46 -36.16 13.19 47.47
CA PRO A 46 -36.22 13.49 48.89
C PRO A 46 -36.22 15.01 49.17
N PRO A 47 -36.64 15.45 50.38
CA PRO A 47 -36.96 16.85 50.66
C PRO A 47 -35.72 17.75 50.80
N THR A 48 -35.86 18.95 50.26
CA THR A 48 -34.92 20.08 50.33
C THR A 48 -34.68 20.51 51.78
N SER A 49 -33.46 20.34 52.28
CA SER A 49 -32.98 20.95 53.53
C SER A 49 -32.42 22.35 53.27
N THR A 50 -32.97 23.33 53.97
CA THR A 50 -32.53 24.73 54.03
C THR A 50 -31.07 24.86 54.49
N PRO A 51 -30.21 25.65 53.83
CA PRO A 51 -28.82 25.82 54.24
C PRO A 51 -28.71 26.71 55.49
N VAL A 52 -27.95 26.24 56.47
CA VAL A 52 -27.51 26.99 57.66
C VAL A 52 -26.31 27.85 57.26
N PRO A 53 -26.27 29.16 57.62
CA PRO A 53 -25.15 30.03 57.30
C PRO A 53 -23.87 29.55 58.01
N THR A 54 -22.88 29.12 57.22
CA THR A 54 -21.53 28.79 57.67
C THR A 54 -20.76 30.09 57.94
N PRO A 55 -20.05 30.24 59.08
CA PRO A 55 -19.25 31.43 59.35
C PRO A 55 -18.08 31.51 58.37
N THR A 56 -17.92 32.67 57.72
CA THR A 56 -16.81 33.00 56.83
C THR A 56 -15.47 32.84 57.56
N PRO A 57 -14.61 31.87 57.17
CA PRO A 57 -13.28 31.77 57.73
C PRO A 57 -12.40 32.91 57.19
N VAL A 58 -11.64 33.52 58.09
CA VAL A 58 -10.59 34.50 57.77
C VAL A 58 -9.57 33.81 56.84
N PRO A 59 -9.19 34.43 55.71
CA PRO A 59 -8.24 33.82 54.78
C PRO A 59 -6.89 33.58 55.50
N PRO A 60 -6.37 32.35 55.50
CA PRO A 60 -5.03 32.11 56.01
C PRO A 60 -4.04 32.90 55.15
N THR A 61 -3.14 33.62 55.81
CA THR A 61 -1.98 34.23 55.17
C THR A 61 -1.23 33.13 54.42
N LEU A 62 -1.31 33.14 53.09
CA LEU A 62 -0.59 32.20 52.23
C LEU A 62 0.90 32.35 52.51
N THR A 63 1.46 31.38 53.23
CA THR A 63 2.89 31.15 53.19
C THR A 63 3.21 30.74 51.75
N PRO A 64 4.13 31.41 51.04
CA PRO A 64 4.52 31.02 49.69
C PRO A 64 4.82 29.52 49.70
N ALA A 65 4.06 28.73 48.93
CA ALA A 65 4.41 27.34 48.72
C ALA A 65 5.83 27.33 48.13
N PRO A 66 6.75 26.49 48.64
CA PRO A 66 8.08 26.38 48.05
C PRO A 66 7.89 26.15 46.55
N GLN A 67 8.45 27.07 45.76
CA GLN A 67 8.37 27.03 44.31
C GLN A 67 8.99 25.70 43.88
N GLN A 68 8.16 24.75 43.45
CA GLN A 68 8.64 23.45 43.00
C GLN A 68 9.48 23.72 41.74
N THR A 69 10.77 23.43 41.81
CA THR A 69 11.63 23.41 40.64
C THR A 69 11.03 22.40 39.65
N PRO A 70 10.77 22.77 38.39
CA PRO A 70 10.35 21.81 37.38
C PRO A 70 11.32 20.63 37.36
N PRO A 71 10.85 19.39 37.16
CA PRO A 71 11.75 18.26 36.96
C PRO A 71 12.68 18.55 35.77
N PRO A 72 13.97 18.19 35.85
CA PRO A 72 14.90 18.41 34.73
C PRO A 72 14.42 17.65 33.50
N GLY A 73 14.57 18.27 32.34
CA GLY A 73 14.44 17.59 31.05
C GLY A 73 15.66 16.72 30.80
N LYS A 74 15.51 15.71 29.94
CA LYS A 74 16.59 14.82 29.52
C LYS A 74 16.66 14.83 28.00
N ALA A 75 17.81 15.18 27.43
CA ALA A 75 18.10 15.09 26.01
C ALA A 75 18.98 13.87 25.74
N PHE A 76 18.62 13.07 24.75
CA PHE A 76 19.44 11.96 24.26
C PHE A 76 20.07 12.38 22.93
N ALA A 77 21.38 12.18 22.80
CA ALA A 77 22.12 12.55 21.60
C ALA A 77 23.13 11.45 21.22
N ARG A 78 23.58 11.52 19.97
CA ARG A 78 24.65 10.67 19.42
C ARG A 78 25.92 11.49 19.30
N GLY A 79 27.07 10.88 19.57
CA GLY A 79 28.36 11.47 19.21
C GLY A 79 28.47 11.55 17.69
N VAL A 80 28.65 12.76 17.14
CA VAL A 80 28.77 12.99 15.69
C VAL A 80 30.20 13.38 15.32
N SER A 81 31.19 12.80 15.99
CA SER A 81 32.51 12.79 15.37
C SER A 81 32.37 12.01 14.07
N SER A 82 32.95 12.50 12.97
CA SER A 82 32.96 11.84 11.67
C SER A 82 33.60 10.44 11.65
N TYR A 83 33.93 9.89 12.81
CA TYR A 83 34.69 8.66 13.02
C TYR A 83 33.92 7.59 13.81
N ASP A 84 32.85 7.92 14.54
CA ASP A 84 32.03 6.94 15.27
C ASP A 84 30.61 7.48 15.57
N LEU A 85 29.60 7.00 14.85
CA LEU A 85 28.18 7.38 15.01
C LEU A 85 27.43 6.51 16.03
N THR A 86 28.09 5.53 16.64
CA THR A 86 27.44 4.49 17.47
C THR A 86 27.32 4.87 18.94
N GLN A 87 28.09 5.87 19.41
CA GLN A 87 28.13 6.27 20.81
C GLN A 87 26.97 7.20 21.17
N ARG A 88 26.20 6.84 22.20
CA ARG A 88 25.11 7.67 22.74
C ARG A 88 25.52 8.28 24.07
N PHE A 89 24.85 9.38 24.41
CA PHE A 89 24.96 10.00 25.73
C PHE A 89 23.66 10.74 26.05
N SER A 90 23.49 11.04 27.33
CA SER A 90 22.38 11.87 27.79
C SER A 90 22.88 13.14 28.49
N LEU A 91 22.06 14.19 28.40
CA LEU A 91 22.23 15.47 29.08
C LEU A 91 20.95 15.80 29.85
N LEU A 92 21.10 16.26 31.08
CA LEU A 92 20.01 16.86 31.84
C LEU A 92 20.03 18.38 31.65
N TYR A 93 18.84 18.97 31.50
CA TYR A 93 18.70 20.41 31.32
C TYR A 93 17.50 20.95 32.11
N ALA A 94 17.58 22.20 32.55
CA ALA A 94 16.46 22.86 33.22
C ALA A 94 15.41 23.29 32.17
N THR A 95 14.18 22.77 32.26
CA THR A 95 13.12 23.00 31.25
C THR A 95 12.54 24.41 31.28
N ASP A 96 12.88 25.22 32.27
CA ASP A 96 12.59 26.67 32.31
C ASP A 96 13.66 27.50 31.59
N THR A 97 14.83 26.92 31.33
CA THR A 97 15.98 27.59 30.71
C THR A 97 16.15 27.14 29.26
N TRP A 98 15.94 25.84 28.98
CA TRP A 98 16.20 25.23 27.67
C TRP A 98 14.96 24.54 27.11
N LEU A 99 14.83 24.57 25.79
CA LEU A 99 13.85 23.80 25.02
C LEU A 99 14.60 22.85 24.08
N TRP A 100 14.36 21.54 24.20
CA TRP A 100 14.89 20.52 23.29
C TRP A 100 13.97 20.37 22.07
N ASP A 101 14.51 20.54 20.87
CA ASP A 101 13.77 20.37 19.60
C ASP A 101 14.12 19.08 18.84
N GLY A 102 14.86 18.16 19.46
CA GLY A 102 15.36 16.93 18.84
C GLY A 102 16.79 17.04 18.29
N GLN A 103 17.29 18.25 18.07
CA GLN A 103 18.65 18.49 17.58
C GLN A 103 19.39 19.57 18.38
N TRP A 104 18.69 20.59 18.87
CA TRP A 104 19.21 21.73 19.60
C TRP A 104 18.53 21.88 20.95
N LEU A 105 19.31 22.23 21.96
CA LEU A 105 18.83 22.88 23.17
C LEU A 105 18.83 24.38 22.90
N ARG A 106 17.66 24.99 22.79
CA ARG A 106 17.50 26.43 22.58
C ARG A 106 17.26 27.14 23.89
N HIS A 107 18.03 28.19 24.17
CA HIS A 107 17.86 28.96 25.40
C HIS A 107 16.59 29.81 25.31
N GLN A 108 15.73 29.76 26.32
CA GLN A 108 14.43 30.43 26.31
C GLN A 108 14.55 31.96 26.51
N ASP A 109 15.50 32.41 27.33
CA ASP A 109 15.70 33.86 27.59
C ASP A 109 16.70 34.58 26.67
N ILE A 110 17.52 33.86 25.90
CA ILE A 110 18.66 34.44 25.15
C ILE A 110 18.51 34.04 23.68
N ALA A 111 17.89 34.92 22.90
CA ALA A 111 17.73 34.72 21.46
C ALA A 111 19.09 34.57 20.79
N GLY A 112 19.28 33.51 19.98
CA GLY A 112 20.57 33.22 19.33
C GLY A 112 21.48 32.27 20.12
N CYS A 113 21.15 31.96 21.38
CA CYS A 113 21.86 30.96 22.18
C CYS A 113 21.28 29.55 21.97
N ALA A 114 22.06 28.65 21.36
CA ALA A 114 21.64 27.27 21.14
C ALA A 114 22.80 26.28 21.26
N LEU A 115 22.62 25.24 22.07
CA LEU A 115 23.58 24.14 22.21
C LEU A 115 23.17 22.97 21.31
N ASN A 116 24.03 22.62 20.37
CA ASN A 116 23.95 21.42 19.56
C ASN A 116 24.86 20.32 20.15
N PRO A 117 24.27 19.30 20.79
CA PRO A 117 25.02 18.15 21.28
C PRO A 117 25.46 17.18 20.17
N GLN A 118 24.98 17.37 18.94
CA GLN A 118 25.26 16.53 17.76
C GLN A 118 26.13 17.28 16.74
N ALA A 119 27.17 17.97 17.19
CA ALA A 119 27.98 18.80 16.30
C ALA A 119 28.89 17.93 15.40
N ALA A 120 28.87 18.18 14.09
CA ALA A 120 29.86 17.65 13.17
C ALA A 120 31.07 18.60 13.08
N GLY A 121 32.26 18.05 12.84
CA GLY A 121 33.47 18.85 12.64
C GLY A 121 33.26 19.85 11.50
N MET A 122 33.28 21.14 11.81
CA MET A 122 33.13 22.20 10.82
C MET A 122 34.50 22.65 10.34
N GLY A 123 34.74 22.58 9.03
CA GLY A 123 35.81 23.34 8.40
C GLY A 123 35.46 24.82 8.43
N LEU A 124 35.84 25.52 9.49
CA LEU A 124 35.68 26.97 9.56
C LEU A 124 36.63 27.63 8.55
N GLY A 125 36.14 28.68 7.89
CA GLY A 125 36.88 29.42 6.86
C GLY A 125 38.10 30.16 7.41
N PRO A 126 38.94 30.76 6.55
CA PRO A 126 40.16 31.45 6.95
C PRO A 126 39.93 32.69 7.84
N ASP A 127 38.72 33.25 7.84
CA ASP A 127 38.35 34.50 8.53
C ASP A 127 37.93 34.29 10.00
N TRP A 128 38.28 33.13 10.57
CA TRP A 128 37.98 32.76 11.95
C TRP A 128 39.25 32.64 12.77
N THR A 129 39.28 33.35 13.89
CA THR A 129 40.28 33.14 14.94
C THR A 129 39.69 32.31 16.07
N HIS A 130 40.54 31.59 16.82
CA HIS A 130 40.07 30.87 18.01
C HIS A 130 41.08 30.88 19.14
N THR A 131 40.56 30.81 20.36
CA THR A 131 41.31 30.46 21.56
C THR A 131 40.94 29.06 21.99
N GLU A 132 41.91 28.31 22.53
CA GLU A 132 41.70 26.96 23.04
C GLU A 132 42.14 26.85 24.50
N ASP A 133 41.32 26.20 25.31
CA ASP A 133 41.63 25.87 26.69
C ASP A 133 41.02 24.51 27.11
N ARG A 134 41.42 24.02 28.29
CA ARG A 134 40.86 22.80 28.89
C ARG A 134 39.95 23.19 30.03
N LEU A 135 38.77 22.58 30.05
CA LEU A 135 37.70 22.86 31.01
C LEU A 135 37.28 21.54 31.67
N GLU A 136 37.31 21.48 33.00
CA GLU A 136 36.81 20.33 33.76
C GLU A 136 35.35 20.59 34.16
N LEU A 137 34.43 19.72 33.73
CA LEU A 137 33.01 19.76 34.06
C LEU A 137 32.59 18.41 34.64
N ASP A 138 32.19 18.40 35.92
CA ASP A 138 31.77 17.19 36.67
C ASP A 138 32.72 15.98 36.50
N GLY A 139 34.04 16.23 36.50
CA GLY A 139 35.06 15.21 36.36
C GLY A 139 35.41 14.81 34.92
N TRP A 140 34.78 15.42 33.91
CA TRP A 140 35.13 15.28 32.49
C TRP A 140 36.03 16.43 32.02
N GLU A 141 37.13 16.11 31.33
CA GLU A 141 38.03 17.12 30.74
C GLU A 141 37.61 17.42 29.29
N PHE A 142 37.04 18.60 29.05
CA PHE A 142 36.67 19.10 27.74
C PHE A 142 37.78 19.99 27.14
N GLN A 143 38.04 19.82 25.84
CA GLN A 143 38.76 20.78 25.01
C GLN A 143 37.77 21.84 24.51
N ARG A 144 37.85 23.05 25.05
CA ARG A 144 36.98 24.16 24.66
C ARG A 144 37.70 25.04 23.65
N ARG A 145 37.05 25.34 22.52
CA ARG A 145 37.50 26.29 21.51
C ARG A 145 36.46 27.38 21.34
N THR A 146 36.86 28.63 21.56
CA THR A 146 35.99 29.80 21.35
C THR A 146 36.41 30.48 20.07
N PHE A 147 35.48 30.62 19.13
CA PHE A 147 35.71 31.13 17.78
C PHE A 147 35.11 32.54 17.63
N THR A 148 35.88 33.42 16.98
CA THR A 148 35.50 34.81 16.69
C THR A 148 35.70 35.06 15.20
N GLU A 149 34.67 35.56 14.54
CA GLU A 149 34.71 36.02 13.15
C GLU A 149 35.37 37.41 13.09
N ASP A 150 36.25 37.64 12.12
CA ASP A 150 37.11 38.83 12.06
C ASP A 150 36.37 40.18 12.02
N ASP A 151 35.08 40.19 11.69
CA ASP A 151 34.22 41.38 11.60
C ASP A 151 33.22 41.53 12.76
N GLN A 152 33.25 40.66 13.78
CA GLN A 152 32.37 40.72 14.95
C GLN A 152 33.10 41.16 16.23
N ASP A 153 32.47 42.06 17.00
CA ASP A 153 32.92 42.50 18.33
C ASP A 153 32.61 41.45 19.42
N GLY A 154 32.89 40.17 19.16
CA GLY A 154 32.65 39.10 20.12
C GLY A 154 32.75 37.67 19.56
N PRO A 155 32.82 36.68 20.45
CA PRO A 155 32.77 35.27 20.06
C PRO A 155 31.37 34.87 19.59
N SER A 156 31.31 34.21 18.44
CA SER A 156 30.05 33.82 17.79
C SER A 156 29.74 32.33 17.97
N LEU A 157 30.76 31.54 18.33
CA LEU A 157 30.67 30.08 18.44
C LEU A 157 31.63 29.51 19.48
N VAL A 158 31.18 28.49 20.22
CA VAL A 158 32.05 27.68 21.09
C VAL A 158 31.93 26.21 20.71
N SER A 159 33.04 25.53 20.54
CA SER A 159 33.08 24.08 20.38
C SER A 159 33.66 23.42 21.62
N TYR A 160 33.07 22.30 22.03
CA TYR A 160 33.58 21.47 23.11
C TYR A 160 33.87 20.09 22.56
N GLY A 161 35.12 19.62 22.69
CA GLY A 161 35.51 18.24 22.39
C GLY A 161 35.72 17.47 23.69
N LEU A 162 35.18 16.26 23.80
CA LEU A 162 35.37 15.39 24.96
C LEU A 162 35.89 14.04 24.48
N ASP A 163 37.10 13.67 24.89
CA ASP A 163 37.68 12.35 24.62
C ASP A 163 37.51 11.45 25.85
N THR A 164 36.93 10.27 25.64
CA THR A 164 36.63 9.31 26.71
C THR A 164 37.03 7.90 26.29
N ALA A 165 37.03 6.96 27.22
CA ALA A 165 37.18 5.54 26.88
C ALA A 165 36.07 5.00 25.94
N ALA A 166 34.90 5.65 25.93
CA ALA A 166 33.79 5.30 25.05
C ALA A 166 33.92 5.92 23.65
N GLY A 167 34.74 6.96 23.47
CA GLY A 167 34.90 7.65 22.20
C GLY A 167 35.01 9.17 22.35
N TYR A 168 35.04 9.86 21.19
CA TYR A 168 35.14 11.31 21.11
C TYR A 168 33.78 11.95 20.81
N PHE A 169 33.37 12.91 21.64
CA PHE A 169 32.12 13.66 21.53
C PHE A 169 32.40 15.13 21.19
N LEU A 170 31.58 15.71 20.31
CA LEU A 170 31.71 17.09 19.87
C LEU A 170 30.39 17.83 20.08
N PHE A 171 30.47 18.98 20.76
CA PHE A 171 29.36 19.86 21.06
C PHE A 171 29.63 21.23 20.46
N ARG A 172 28.57 21.95 20.10
CA ARG A 172 28.63 23.30 19.53
C ARG A 172 27.62 24.19 20.23
N LEU A 173 28.08 25.31 20.75
CA LEU A 173 27.24 26.41 21.22
C LEU A 173 27.25 27.50 20.15
N ASP A 174 26.09 27.74 19.56
CA ASP A 174 25.84 28.92 18.73
C ASP A 174 25.46 30.10 19.61
N ALA A 175 26.11 31.23 19.35
CA ALA A 175 25.96 32.46 20.10
C ALA A 175 26.12 33.68 19.17
N GLN A 176 25.61 33.55 17.93
CA GLN A 176 25.64 34.63 16.95
C GLN A 176 24.85 35.84 17.45
N ASP A 177 25.36 37.04 17.18
CA ASP A 177 24.74 38.33 17.52
C ASP A 177 24.52 38.58 19.03
N LEU A 178 25.15 37.79 19.92
CA LEU A 178 25.08 38.03 21.35
C LEU A 178 26.08 39.09 21.79
N ASP A 179 25.63 40.02 22.64
CA ASP A 179 26.56 40.89 23.36
C ASP A 179 27.41 40.09 24.37
N ARG A 180 28.52 40.67 24.84
CA ARG A 180 29.44 39.95 25.71
C ARG A 180 28.78 39.40 26.98
N PRO A 181 27.94 40.16 27.73
CA PRO A 181 27.22 39.61 28.88
C PRO A 181 26.28 38.44 28.53
N ALA A 182 25.52 38.54 27.43
CA ALA A 182 24.61 37.48 27.00
C ALA A 182 25.38 36.22 26.56
N PHE A 183 26.50 36.39 25.85
CA PHE A 183 27.40 35.29 25.47
C PHE A 183 27.93 34.55 26.71
N GLU A 184 28.45 35.27 27.70
CA GLU A 184 29.03 34.64 28.89
C GLU A 184 27.98 33.89 29.71
N ARG A 185 26.74 34.42 29.81
CA ARG A 185 25.62 33.72 30.43
C ARG A 185 25.23 32.47 29.63
N CYS A 186 25.02 32.61 28.32
CA CYS A 186 24.72 31.51 27.42
C CYS A 186 25.75 30.37 27.52
N ARG A 187 27.05 30.72 27.56
CA ARG A 187 28.14 29.77 27.73
C ARG A 187 28.06 29.05 29.07
N ALA A 188 27.89 29.78 30.18
CA ALA A 188 27.80 29.20 31.51
C ALA A 188 26.60 28.24 31.64
N ASP A 189 25.45 28.64 31.09
CA ASP A 189 24.23 27.81 31.12
C ASP A 189 24.39 26.55 30.24
N ALA A 190 25.11 26.64 29.12
CA ALA A 190 25.42 25.49 28.27
C ALA A 190 26.44 24.55 28.94
N GLU A 191 27.48 25.09 29.58
CA GLU A 191 28.46 24.31 30.34
C GLU A 191 27.81 23.59 31.53
N ALA A 192 26.79 24.18 32.16
CA ALA A 192 25.99 23.50 33.19
C ALA A 192 25.20 22.30 32.64
N VAL A 193 24.71 22.37 31.40
CA VAL A 193 24.12 21.20 30.72
C VAL A 193 25.20 20.17 30.41
N LEU A 194 26.34 20.57 29.86
CA LEU A 194 27.45 19.64 29.52
C LEU A 194 28.05 18.95 30.75
N ALA A 195 28.03 19.58 31.92
CA ALA A 195 28.42 18.97 33.18
C ALA A 195 27.54 17.77 33.58
N THR A 196 26.35 17.61 32.98
CA THR A 196 25.47 16.46 33.21
C THR A 196 25.70 15.33 32.21
N PHE A 197 26.78 15.40 31.42
CA PHE A 197 27.12 14.39 30.44
C PHE A 197 27.29 13.01 31.08
N VAL A 198 26.45 12.08 30.63
CA VAL A 198 26.57 10.66 30.95
C VAL A 198 26.70 9.89 29.65
N PRO A 199 27.87 9.28 29.34
CA PRO A 199 27.98 8.40 28.21
C PRO A 199 27.06 7.21 28.45
N GLU A 200 26.18 6.92 27.49
CA GLU A 200 25.36 5.73 27.59
C GLU A 200 26.22 4.55 27.20
N VAL A 201 26.50 3.70 28.20
CA VAL A 201 27.04 2.38 27.92
C VAL A 201 25.98 1.66 27.09
N PRO A 202 26.30 1.10 25.90
CA PRO A 202 25.33 0.32 25.14
C PRO A 202 24.70 -0.69 26.08
N LEU A 203 23.36 -0.81 26.07
CA LEU A 203 22.60 -1.69 26.95
C LEU A 203 23.28 -3.06 27.02
N SER A 204 24.10 -3.28 28.05
CA SER A 204 24.69 -4.58 28.34
C SER A 204 23.62 -5.34 29.10
N GLY A 205 22.71 -5.98 28.37
CA GLY A 205 21.52 -6.59 28.95
C GLY A 205 20.68 -7.34 27.94
N ASP A 206 19.45 -7.67 28.33
CA ASP A 206 18.53 -8.52 27.57
C ASP A 206 18.18 -8.01 26.16
N PHE A 207 18.51 -6.75 25.81
CA PHE A 207 18.23 -6.10 24.52
C PHE A 207 19.46 -5.74 23.67
N ALA A 208 20.64 -6.28 23.98
CA ALA A 208 21.86 -5.94 23.25
C ALA A 208 21.81 -6.26 21.74
N ALA A 209 21.13 -7.36 21.35
CA ALA A 209 21.04 -7.75 19.94
C ALA A 209 20.04 -6.85 19.19
N ALA A 210 18.88 -6.57 19.79
CA ALA A 210 17.89 -5.64 19.24
C ALA A 210 18.51 -4.25 19.04
N HIS A 211 19.25 -3.75 20.03
CA HIS A 211 19.95 -2.47 19.93
C HIS A 211 20.93 -2.44 18.75
N ALA A 212 21.80 -3.45 18.63
CA ALA A 212 22.78 -3.52 17.55
C ALA A 212 22.11 -3.61 16.16
N ALA A 213 21.04 -4.38 16.03
CA ALA A 213 20.31 -4.53 14.78
C ALA A 213 19.52 -3.26 14.39
N LEU A 214 18.93 -2.56 15.36
CA LEU A 214 18.25 -1.28 15.16
C LEU A 214 19.21 -0.14 14.84
N ASP A 215 20.46 -0.19 15.30
CA ASP A 215 21.42 0.88 15.01
C ASP A 215 21.75 0.95 13.52
N VAL A 216 21.97 -0.20 12.88
CA VAL A 216 22.23 -0.32 11.43
C VAL A 216 20.97 -0.35 10.56
N TYR A 217 19.78 -0.32 11.16
CA TYR A 217 18.52 -0.31 10.43
C TYR A 217 18.33 0.98 9.63
N GLU A 218 18.06 0.90 8.33
CA GLU A 218 17.75 2.06 7.49
C GLU A 218 16.33 1.96 6.94
N ALA A 219 15.46 2.88 7.37
CA ALA A 219 14.14 3.02 6.75
C ALA A 219 14.32 3.42 5.26
N PRO A 220 13.46 2.93 4.34
CA PRO A 220 12.25 2.13 4.57
C PRO A 220 12.46 0.60 4.51
N GLN A 221 13.69 0.10 4.53
CA GLN A 221 13.92 -1.33 4.26
C GLN A 221 13.36 -2.22 5.38
N VAL A 222 12.75 -3.35 5.00
CA VAL A 222 12.38 -4.39 5.96
C VAL A 222 13.65 -5.03 6.50
N SER A 223 13.81 -5.03 7.82
CA SER A 223 14.93 -5.70 8.48
C SER A 223 14.41 -6.86 9.30
N LEU A 224 14.29 -8.03 8.66
CA LEU A 224 13.96 -9.27 9.35
C LEU A 224 14.95 -9.53 10.50
N GLY A 225 16.23 -9.17 10.32
CA GLY A 225 17.24 -9.27 11.38
C GLY A 225 16.91 -8.42 12.61
N ALA A 226 16.48 -7.16 12.43
CA ALA A 226 16.08 -6.31 13.54
C ALA A 226 14.79 -6.80 14.22
N ALA A 227 13.80 -7.25 13.43
CA ALA A 227 12.56 -7.83 13.97
C ALA A 227 12.82 -9.11 14.79
N LEU A 228 13.65 -10.03 14.27
CA LEU A 228 14.02 -11.26 14.98
C LEU A 228 14.83 -10.97 16.25
N ALA A 229 15.75 -10.01 16.20
CA ALA A 229 16.51 -9.60 17.38
C ALA A 229 15.59 -8.99 18.44
N LEU A 230 14.67 -8.11 18.05
CA LEU A 230 13.66 -7.53 18.92
C LEU A 230 12.77 -8.60 19.56
N ALA A 231 12.27 -9.56 18.77
CA ALA A 231 11.46 -10.67 19.27
C ALA A 231 12.22 -11.56 20.27
N SER A 232 13.47 -11.92 19.95
CA SER A 232 14.30 -12.76 20.82
C SER A 232 14.59 -12.07 22.16
N ASP A 233 14.97 -10.80 22.11
CA ASP A 233 15.38 -10.05 23.29
C ASP A 233 14.20 -9.66 24.18
N ALA A 234 13.04 -9.31 23.59
CA ALA A 234 11.82 -9.08 24.35
C ALA A 234 11.35 -10.34 25.10
N ALA A 235 11.40 -11.51 24.45
CA ALA A 235 11.06 -12.77 25.10
C ALA A 235 12.04 -13.11 26.26
N LYS A 236 13.35 -12.88 26.08
CA LYS A 236 14.34 -13.05 27.16
C LYS A 236 14.08 -12.12 28.34
N TRP A 237 13.73 -10.87 28.07
CA TRP A 237 13.42 -9.91 29.12
C TRP A 237 12.15 -10.31 29.88
N LEU A 238 11.09 -10.71 29.18
CA LEU A 238 9.82 -11.17 29.76
C LEU A 238 9.99 -12.46 30.60
N ASN A 239 10.98 -13.31 30.30
CA ASN A 239 11.30 -14.48 31.12
C ASN A 239 11.78 -14.13 32.54
N HIS A 240 12.22 -12.89 32.78
CA HIS A 240 12.76 -12.45 34.06
C HIS A 240 12.00 -11.27 34.67
N ASN A 241 11.08 -10.65 33.93
CA ASN A 241 10.43 -9.39 34.30
C ASN A 241 8.92 -9.42 34.01
N ARG A 242 8.20 -8.40 34.50
CA ARG A 242 6.76 -8.24 34.27
C ARG A 242 6.50 -7.38 33.02
N VAL A 243 5.40 -7.65 32.32
CA VAL A 243 4.99 -6.94 31.09
C VAL A 243 4.94 -5.42 31.25
N ASP A 244 4.49 -4.91 32.40
CA ASP A 244 4.23 -3.48 32.65
C ASP A 244 5.45 -2.55 32.45
N GLY A 245 6.69 -3.09 32.46
CA GLY A 245 7.92 -2.32 32.21
C GLY A 245 8.48 -2.43 30.79
N LEU A 246 7.93 -3.32 29.95
CA LEU A 246 8.51 -3.61 28.64
C LEU A 246 8.48 -2.39 27.71
N ALA A 247 7.37 -1.65 27.69
CA ALA A 247 7.23 -0.47 26.84
C ALA A 247 8.29 0.61 27.15
N ASP A 248 8.62 0.81 28.43
CA ASP A 248 9.63 1.77 28.86
C ASP A 248 11.03 1.33 28.41
N VAL A 249 11.37 0.04 28.58
CA VAL A 249 12.65 -0.51 28.12
C VAL A 249 12.77 -0.44 26.60
N LEU A 250 11.69 -0.68 25.85
CA LEU A 250 11.69 -0.56 24.40
C LEU A 250 11.92 0.90 23.93
N ARG A 251 11.45 1.90 24.69
CA ARG A 251 11.73 3.32 24.38
C ARG A 251 13.19 3.70 24.63
N GLU A 252 13.94 2.93 25.41
CA GLU A 252 15.38 3.15 25.53
C GLU A 252 16.14 2.73 24.25
N LEU A 253 15.54 1.89 23.41
CA LEU A 253 16.13 1.47 22.14
C LEU A 253 16.12 2.60 21.11
N PRO A 254 17.26 2.82 20.40
CA PRO A 254 17.32 3.83 19.36
C PRO A 254 16.25 3.58 18.29
N LYS A 255 15.66 4.66 17.76
CA LYS A 255 14.59 4.68 16.74
C LYS A 255 13.22 4.19 17.20
N LEU A 256 13.13 3.40 18.27
CA LEU A 256 11.83 3.04 18.84
C LEU A 256 11.26 4.14 19.74
N ASP A 257 12.09 4.92 20.43
CA ASP A 257 11.63 6.08 21.22
C ASP A 257 10.72 7.02 20.39
N GLU A 258 11.23 7.44 19.22
CA GLU A 258 10.51 8.31 18.28
C GLU A 258 9.26 7.64 17.70
N ALA A 259 9.31 6.33 17.48
CA ALA A 259 8.18 5.57 16.93
C ALA A 259 7.08 5.31 17.97
N GLY A 260 7.38 5.37 19.27
CA GLY A 260 6.44 5.12 20.36
C GLY A 260 5.85 3.71 20.33
N PRO A 261 6.59 2.66 20.71
CA PRO A 261 6.12 1.29 20.66
C PRO A 261 4.87 1.12 21.54
N ASN A 262 3.90 0.36 21.03
CA ASN A 262 2.74 -0.08 21.78
C ASN A 262 2.94 -1.52 22.23
N VAL A 263 2.70 -1.79 23.52
CA VAL A 263 2.81 -3.12 24.11
C VAL A 263 1.47 -3.49 24.71
N THR A 264 0.88 -4.57 24.20
CA THR A 264 -0.43 -5.06 24.61
C THR A 264 -0.29 -6.47 25.16
N SER A 265 -0.92 -6.75 26.30
CA SER A 265 -1.06 -8.12 26.79
C SER A 265 -2.40 -8.71 26.37
N VAL A 266 -2.38 -9.90 25.78
CA VAL A 266 -3.54 -10.58 25.19
C VAL A 266 -3.25 -12.09 25.13
N ASP A 267 -4.27 -12.94 25.14
CA ASP A 267 -4.11 -14.39 24.96
C ASP A 267 -4.28 -14.73 23.47
N LEU A 268 -3.18 -15.10 22.80
CA LEU A 268 -3.14 -15.32 21.35
C LEU A 268 -3.47 -16.76 20.94
N ASN A 269 -3.35 -17.73 21.86
CA ASN A 269 -3.50 -19.16 21.57
C ASN A 269 -4.70 -19.81 22.30
N GLY A 270 -5.35 -19.09 23.23
CA GLY A 270 -6.51 -19.53 24.00
C GLY A 270 -6.16 -20.38 25.22
N ASP A 271 -4.95 -20.26 25.76
CA ASP A 271 -4.48 -21.05 26.92
C ASP A 271 -4.67 -20.34 28.28
N ASP A 272 -5.37 -19.20 28.29
CA ASP A 272 -5.61 -18.31 29.43
C ASP A 272 -4.31 -17.72 30.03
N LEU A 273 -3.16 -17.80 29.35
CA LEU A 273 -1.92 -17.14 29.74
C LEU A 273 -1.75 -15.80 29.02
N PRO A 274 -1.14 -14.80 29.68
CA PRO A 274 -0.91 -13.50 29.04
C PRO A 274 0.26 -13.59 28.06
N ASP A 275 -0.03 -13.51 26.77
CA ASP A 275 0.98 -13.21 25.74
C ASP A 275 1.19 -11.71 25.64
N VAL A 276 2.20 -11.32 24.86
CA VAL A 276 2.56 -9.92 24.65
C VAL A 276 2.74 -9.64 23.17
N VAL A 277 2.05 -8.61 22.69
CA VAL A 277 2.18 -8.09 21.33
C VAL A 277 2.89 -6.73 21.38
N ILE A 278 3.90 -6.57 20.54
CA ILE A 278 4.68 -5.35 20.40
C ILE A 278 4.45 -4.81 18.99
N GLN A 279 3.80 -3.66 18.91
CA GLN A 279 3.60 -2.92 17.67
C GLN A 279 4.58 -1.75 17.63
N THR A 280 5.34 -1.65 16.54
CA THR A 280 6.24 -0.51 16.32
C THR A 280 5.71 0.34 15.17
N ARG A 281 5.90 1.66 15.23
CA ARG A 281 5.64 2.56 14.09
C ARG A 281 6.91 2.81 13.26
N LEU A 282 7.94 1.98 13.44
CA LEU A 282 9.20 2.13 12.73
C LEU A 282 9.11 1.36 11.41
N MET A 283 9.22 2.08 10.29
CA MET A 283 8.71 1.63 8.97
C MET A 283 8.84 0.14 8.66
N GLY A 284 9.87 -0.41 8.05
CA GLY A 284 9.92 -1.87 7.74
C GLY A 284 9.97 -2.87 8.93
N LEU A 285 9.51 -2.54 10.14
CA LEU A 285 9.43 -3.50 11.26
C LEU A 285 8.01 -4.06 11.46
N PRO A 286 7.80 -5.38 11.30
CA PRO A 286 6.55 -6.05 11.62
C PRO A 286 6.25 -6.09 13.13
N VAL A 287 5.01 -6.43 13.45
CA VAL A 287 4.54 -6.81 14.78
C VAL A 287 5.34 -8.00 15.30
N VAL A 288 5.71 -7.90 16.57
CA VAL A 288 6.37 -8.97 17.33
C VAL A 288 5.38 -9.52 18.35
N ALA A 289 5.26 -10.84 18.42
CA ALA A 289 4.48 -11.54 19.44
C ALA A 289 5.43 -12.34 20.34
N CYS A 290 5.28 -12.21 21.66
CA CYS A 290 5.94 -13.04 22.65
C CYS A 290 4.88 -13.91 23.31
N ILE A 291 4.89 -15.20 22.95
CA ILE A 291 3.87 -16.16 23.39
C ILE A 291 4.37 -16.87 24.64
N SER A 292 3.59 -16.74 25.70
CA SER A 292 3.76 -17.44 26.95
C SER A 292 3.62 -18.95 26.72
N GLN A 293 4.31 -19.71 27.54
CA GLN A 293 4.30 -21.16 27.51
C GLN A 293 3.88 -21.64 28.89
N THR A 294 3.27 -22.82 28.97
CA THR A 294 2.93 -23.46 30.25
C THR A 294 4.11 -23.62 31.21
N SER A 295 5.34 -23.61 30.69
CA SER A 295 6.58 -23.59 31.49
C SER A 295 6.89 -22.25 32.18
N GLY A 296 6.09 -21.20 31.93
CA GLY A 296 6.33 -19.83 32.36
C GLY A 296 7.38 -19.08 31.52
N ARG A 297 7.76 -19.63 30.36
CA ARG A 297 8.70 -19.00 29.42
C ARG A 297 7.97 -18.35 28.26
N PHE A 298 8.57 -17.31 27.70
CA PHE A 298 8.12 -16.65 26.47
C PHE A 298 8.96 -17.10 25.27
N THR A 299 8.29 -17.30 24.14
CA THR A 299 8.90 -17.47 22.82
C THR A 299 8.55 -16.27 21.95
N GLY A 300 9.55 -15.56 21.45
CA GLY A 300 9.36 -14.43 20.55
C GLY A 300 9.21 -14.86 19.10
N GLN A 301 8.25 -14.28 18.39
CA GLN A 301 7.97 -14.45 16.98
C GLN A 301 7.68 -13.12 16.29
N VAL A 302 7.82 -13.14 14.97
CA VAL A 302 7.55 -12.01 14.09
C VAL A 302 6.35 -12.37 13.23
N LEU A 303 5.34 -11.50 13.14
CA LEU A 303 4.05 -11.81 12.50
C LEU A 303 3.74 -10.82 11.37
N PRO A 304 3.88 -11.16 10.07
CA PRO A 304 4.37 -12.43 9.55
C PRO A 304 5.89 -12.57 9.75
N PHE A 305 6.41 -13.79 9.58
CA PHE A 305 7.86 -14.12 9.68
C PHE A 305 8.73 -13.43 8.61
N GLY A 306 8.17 -12.48 7.87
CA GLY A 306 8.77 -11.69 6.82
C GLY A 306 7.67 -11.16 5.91
N PHE A 307 7.91 -10.00 5.30
CA PHE A 307 7.12 -9.56 4.16
C PHE A 307 7.74 -10.14 2.88
N SER A 308 6.92 -10.49 1.89
CA SER A 308 7.42 -10.91 0.58
C SER A 308 8.20 -9.81 -0.13
N GLU A 309 7.96 -8.54 0.24
CA GLU A 309 8.66 -7.36 -0.29
C GLU A 309 9.06 -6.41 0.85
N PRO A 310 10.10 -5.58 0.68
CA PRO A 310 10.45 -4.55 1.66
C PRO A 310 9.37 -3.46 1.67
N THR A 311 8.38 -3.59 2.55
CA THR A 311 7.25 -2.67 2.61
C THR A 311 7.37 -1.64 3.73
N PRO A 312 7.31 -0.32 3.44
CA PRO A 312 7.25 0.72 4.44
C PRO A 312 5.89 0.68 5.17
N THR A 313 5.86 0.07 6.34
CA THR A 313 4.68 0.07 7.21
C THR A 313 4.47 1.44 7.84
N MET A 314 3.29 2.03 7.66
CA MET A 314 2.91 3.29 8.32
C MET A 314 2.26 3.05 9.68
N ASP A 315 1.43 2.02 9.79
CA ASP A 315 0.69 1.68 11.00
C ASP A 315 0.39 0.18 11.04
N SER A 316 0.10 -0.33 12.23
CA SER A 316 -0.35 -1.72 12.41
C SER A 316 -1.52 -1.80 13.39
N GLY A 317 -2.42 -2.75 13.16
CA GLY A 317 -3.51 -3.11 14.06
C GLY A 317 -3.38 -4.56 14.52
N VAL A 318 -3.84 -4.85 15.73
CA VAL A 318 -3.96 -6.23 16.24
C VAL A 318 -5.32 -6.42 16.89
N LEU A 319 -6.02 -7.48 16.49
CA LEU A 319 -7.31 -7.93 17.03
C LEU A 319 -7.21 -9.44 17.28
N VAL A 320 -7.82 -9.90 18.36
CA VAL A 320 -7.84 -11.32 18.74
C VAL A 320 -9.28 -11.72 19.03
N ASP A 321 -9.78 -12.73 18.33
CA ASP A 321 -11.17 -13.19 18.44
C ASP A 321 -11.31 -14.65 18.00
N ASP A 322 -12.34 -15.36 18.44
CA ASP A 322 -12.66 -16.73 17.97
C ASP A 322 -13.46 -16.65 16.66
N LEU A 323 -12.75 -16.72 15.53
CA LEU A 323 -13.35 -16.65 14.20
C LEU A 323 -13.89 -18.01 13.77
N THR A 324 -13.34 -19.10 14.30
CA THR A 324 -13.66 -20.47 13.88
C THR A 324 -14.73 -21.15 14.75
N GLY A 325 -15.13 -20.50 15.84
CA GLY A 325 -16.15 -20.97 16.77
C GLY A 325 -15.72 -22.21 17.57
N ASP A 326 -14.41 -22.48 17.66
CA ASP A 326 -13.87 -23.63 18.37
C ASP A 326 -13.21 -23.30 19.72
N ALA A 327 -13.52 -22.11 20.23
CA ALA A 327 -13.01 -21.54 21.47
C ALA A 327 -11.50 -21.35 21.48
N ARG A 328 -10.86 -21.36 20.31
CA ARG A 328 -9.46 -20.96 20.14
C ARG A 328 -9.43 -19.64 19.37
N PRO A 329 -8.79 -18.60 19.89
CA PRO A 329 -8.73 -17.33 19.20
C PRO A 329 -7.81 -17.40 17.98
N GLU A 330 -8.17 -16.65 16.95
CA GLU A 330 -7.29 -16.25 15.87
C GLU A 330 -6.78 -14.82 16.10
N THR A 331 -5.54 -14.58 15.70
CA THR A 331 -4.89 -13.26 15.77
C THR A 331 -4.93 -12.59 14.41
N ILE A 332 -5.68 -11.51 14.30
CA ILE A 332 -5.71 -10.64 13.12
C ILE A 332 -4.66 -9.55 13.28
N VAL A 333 -3.76 -9.42 12.30
CA VAL A 333 -2.78 -8.35 12.21
C VAL A 333 -2.99 -7.59 10.91
N THR A 334 -3.13 -6.27 11.01
CA THR A 334 -3.21 -5.39 9.83
C THR A 334 -1.98 -4.51 9.71
N TYR A 335 -1.61 -4.20 8.48
CA TYR A 335 -0.51 -3.31 8.15
C TYR A 335 -0.92 -2.33 7.07
N THR A 336 -0.67 -1.04 7.28
CA THR A 336 -0.95 -0.03 6.24
C THR A 336 0.36 0.35 5.54
N LEU A 337 0.42 0.16 4.23
CA LEU A 337 1.56 0.48 3.37
C LEU A 337 1.26 1.70 2.50
N SER A 338 2.19 2.64 2.38
CA SER A 338 2.02 3.75 1.44
C SER A 338 2.23 3.30 -0.01
N GLY A 339 1.33 3.69 -0.90
CA GLY A 339 1.49 3.58 -2.36
C GLY A 339 1.62 4.96 -3.02
N ALA A 340 2.00 4.99 -4.30
CA ALA A 340 2.17 6.23 -5.05
C ALA A 340 0.85 7.02 -5.27
N SER A 341 -0.31 6.35 -5.18
CA SER A 341 -1.63 6.94 -5.42
C SER A 341 -2.68 6.45 -4.42
N GLY A 342 -2.26 5.94 -3.26
CA GLY A 342 -3.15 5.38 -2.24
C GLY A 342 -2.35 4.69 -1.14
N TRP A 343 -2.98 3.75 -0.45
CA TRP A 343 -2.36 2.81 0.48
C TRP A 343 -2.86 1.38 0.24
N THR A 344 -2.14 0.44 0.80
CA THR A 344 -2.52 -0.97 0.82
C THR A 344 -2.63 -1.39 2.28
N GLU A 345 -3.79 -1.91 2.67
CA GLU A 345 -3.93 -2.58 3.95
C GLU A 345 -3.65 -4.08 3.74
N LEU A 346 -2.58 -4.59 4.34
CA LEU A 346 -2.34 -6.02 4.39
C LEU A 346 -3.05 -6.58 5.61
N LEU A 347 -3.92 -7.56 5.40
CA LEU A 347 -4.65 -8.29 6.42
C LEU A 347 -4.02 -9.68 6.57
N TYR A 348 -3.62 -10.04 7.78
CA TYR A 348 -3.14 -11.37 8.13
C TYR A 348 -3.97 -11.94 9.26
N VAL A 349 -4.29 -13.24 9.18
CA VAL A 349 -4.95 -13.98 10.27
C VAL A 349 -4.07 -15.17 10.60
N PHE A 350 -3.64 -15.25 11.85
CA PHE A 350 -2.80 -16.32 12.36
C PHE A 350 -3.58 -17.17 13.37
N ARG A 351 -3.26 -18.46 13.42
CA ARG A 351 -3.78 -19.37 14.44
C ARG A 351 -2.66 -19.87 15.33
N CYS A 352 -2.40 -19.18 16.44
CA CYS A 352 -1.31 -19.53 17.33
C CYS A 352 -1.60 -20.83 18.11
N GLY A 353 -0.57 -21.65 18.30
CA GLY A 353 -0.62 -22.88 19.07
C GLY A 353 0.21 -22.81 20.36
N ASP A 354 0.02 -23.80 21.22
CA ASP A 354 0.65 -23.89 22.54
C ASP A 354 2.18 -23.90 22.49
N GLU A 355 2.78 -24.42 21.41
CA GLU A 355 4.25 -24.42 21.21
C GLU A 355 4.79 -23.07 20.70
N GLY A 356 3.93 -22.05 20.65
CA GLY A 356 4.24 -20.70 20.23
C GLY A 356 4.14 -20.48 18.72
N ALA A 357 4.08 -21.51 17.87
CA ALA A 357 3.94 -21.33 16.43
C ALA A 357 2.62 -20.66 16.04
N CYS A 358 2.67 -19.64 15.17
CA CYS A 358 1.51 -18.95 14.62
C CYS A 358 1.42 -19.15 13.10
N PRO A 359 0.95 -20.32 12.60
CA PRO A 359 0.69 -20.51 11.18
C PRO A 359 -0.30 -19.48 10.63
N LEU A 360 -0.05 -19.06 9.39
CA LEU A 360 -0.93 -18.17 8.63
C LEU A 360 -2.19 -18.94 8.22
N ALA A 361 -3.36 -18.48 8.65
CA ALA A 361 -4.66 -19.04 8.32
C ALA A 361 -5.34 -18.30 7.15
N PHE A 362 -5.07 -17.00 7.00
CA PHE A 362 -5.58 -16.17 5.92
C PHE A 362 -4.68 -14.96 5.68
N ARG A 363 -4.57 -14.52 4.42
CA ARG A 363 -3.99 -13.22 4.06
C ARG A 363 -4.86 -12.54 3.01
N ALA A 364 -4.94 -11.22 3.04
CA ALA A 364 -5.45 -10.42 1.93
C ALA A 364 -4.67 -9.12 1.78
N ASP A 365 -4.50 -8.66 0.54
CA ASP A 365 -3.90 -7.37 0.21
C ASP A 365 -5.01 -6.44 -0.30
N LEU A 366 -5.41 -5.45 0.51
CA LEU A 366 -6.52 -4.54 0.23
C LEU A 366 -5.99 -3.20 -0.31
N ILE A 367 -6.01 -3.04 -1.62
CA ILE A 367 -5.45 -1.87 -2.31
C ILE A 367 -6.57 -0.84 -2.56
N ASN A 368 -6.34 0.41 -2.17
CA ASN A 368 -7.43 1.40 -2.13
C ASN A 368 -7.33 2.54 -3.17
N TRP A 369 -6.36 2.52 -4.08
CA TRP A 369 -6.17 3.64 -5.00
C TRP A 369 -7.39 3.89 -5.90
N ALA A 370 -8.20 2.85 -6.14
CA ALA A 370 -9.38 2.87 -7.01
C ALA A 370 -10.70 3.16 -6.26
N GLY A 371 -10.63 3.43 -4.96
CA GLY A 371 -11.76 3.44 -4.02
C GLY A 371 -11.44 2.59 -2.77
N PRO A 372 -12.20 2.72 -1.67
CA PRO A 372 -11.90 1.97 -0.45
C PRO A 372 -11.97 0.45 -0.67
N SER A 373 -10.88 -0.22 -0.31
CA SER A 373 -10.87 -1.66 -0.05
C SER A 373 -10.89 -1.85 1.46
N VAL A 374 -11.91 -2.51 1.97
CA VAL A 374 -12.14 -2.71 3.41
C VAL A 374 -12.44 -4.17 3.72
N TRP A 375 -12.19 -4.57 4.96
CA TRP A 375 -12.57 -5.87 5.48
C TRP A 375 -13.48 -5.72 6.71
N ASN A 376 -14.35 -6.70 6.94
CA ASN A 376 -15.17 -6.81 8.14
C ASN A 376 -15.28 -8.26 8.58
N LEU A 377 -15.52 -8.47 9.87
CA LEU A 377 -15.99 -9.75 10.40
C LEU A 377 -17.52 -9.73 10.45
N GLU A 378 -18.13 -10.76 9.88
CA GLU A 378 -19.58 -10.98 9.94
C GLU A 378 -19.87 -12.37 10.53
N PRO A 379 -20.99 -12.58 11.24
CA PRO A 379 -21.39 -13.93 11.63
C PRO A 379 -21.58 -14.84 10.42
N ASP A 380 -21.05 -16.07 10.48
CA ASP A 380 -21.26 -17.07 9.43
C ASP A 380 -22.74 -17.53 9.43
N PRO A 381 -23.52 -17.28 8.35
CA PRO A 381 -24.93 -17.63 8.29
C PRO A 381 -25.18 -19.14 8.23
N ILE A 382 -24.18 -19.95 7.85
CA ILE A 382 -24.31 -21.41 7.74
C ILE A 382 -23.74 -22.13 8.97
N GLN A 383 -22.92 -21.48 9.80
CA GLN A 383 -22.28 -22.09 10.97
C GLN A 383 -22.33 -21.16 12.20
N PRO A 384 -23.35 -21.29 13.07
CA PRO A 384 -23.50 -20.45 14.26
C PRO A 384 -22.26 -20.48 15.16
N GLY A 385 -21.84 -19.31 15.64
CA GLY A 385 -20.66 -19.14 16.49
C GLY A 385 -19.36 -18.90 15.71
N ARG A 386 -19.35 -19.06 14.38
CA ARG A 386 -18.22 -18.70 13.52
C ARG A 386 -18.38 -17.29 12.96
N GLN A 387 -17.26 -16.68 12.61
CA GLN A 387 -17.18 -15.48 11.79
C GLN A 387 -16.72 -15.83 10.37
N GLN A 388 -17.14 -15.03 9.41
CA GLN A 388 -16.62 -15.00 8.04
C GLN A 388 -15.88 -13.67 7.81
N ILE A 389 -14.82 -13.73 7.01
CA ILE A 389 -14.07 -12.53 6.62
C ILE A 389 -14.69 -12.01 5.32
N VAL A 390 -15.20 -10.78 5.35
CA VAL A 390 -15.85 -10.15 4.21
C VAL A 390 -14.98 -9.01 3.70
N LEU A 391 -14.54 -9.13 2.46
CA LEU A 391 -13.79 -8.10 1.75
C LEU A 391 -14.74 -7.34 0.84
N THR A 392 -14.71 -6.00 0.90
CA THR A 392 -15.43 -5.11 -0.02
C THR A 392 -14.42 -4.20 -0.70
N TYR A 393 -14.45 -4.08 -2.02
CA TYR A 393 -13.40 -3.42 -2.79
C TYR A 393 -13.89 -2.88 -4.15
N PRO A 394 -13.22 -1.91 -4.78
CA PRO A 394 -13.41 -1.59 -6.19
C PRO A 394 -13.04 -2.79 -7.07
N HIS A 395 -14.03 -3.34 -7.77
CA HIS A 395 -13.80 -4.46 -8.68
C HIS A 395 -13.15 -3.95 -9.97
N LEU A 396 -11.89 -4.35 -10.16
CA LEU A 396 -11.10 -4.06 -11.34
C LEU A 396 -11.05 -5.29 -12.24
N TYR A 397 -11.38 -5.09 -13.50
CA TYR A 397 -11.27 -6.08 -14.56
C TYR A 397 -9.85 -6.04 -15.10
N SER A 398 -9.06 -7.08 -14.83
CA SER A 398 -7.65 -7.16 -15.27
C SER A 398 -7.50 -7.10 -16.78
N ASP A 399 -8.50 -7.63 -17.48
CA ASP A 399 -8.61 -7.65 -18.93
C ASP A 399 -9.68 -6.68 -19.47
N GLY A 400 -10.35 -5.92 -18.61
CA GLY A 400 -11.38 -4.96 -19.02
C GLY A 400 -10.83 -3.57 -19.32
N PHE A 401 -11.73 -2.65 -19.63
CA PHE A 401 -11.42 -1.25 -19.91
C PHE A 401 -11.54 -0.42 -18.65
N ASP A 402 -10.54 -0.55 -17.76
CA ASP A 402 -10.46 0.12 -16.47
C ASP A 402 -9.29 1.09 -16.37
N HIS A 403 -9.42 2.07 -15.47
CA HIS A 403 -8.34 3.00 -15.16
C HIS A 403 -8.57 3.68 -13.81
N LYS A 404 -7.48 4.16 -13.21
CA LYS A 404 -7.51 4.82 -11.90
C LYS A 404 -8.34 6.08 -11.72
N LEU A 405 -8.86 6.62 -12.80
CA LEU A 405 -9.66 7.84 -12.79
C LEU A 405 -11.14 7.56 -13.04
N LEU A 406 -11.55 6.30 -13.01
CA LEU A 406 -12.91 5.88 -13.30
C LEU A 406 -13.55 5.25 -12.06
N ASN A 407 -14.87 5.36 -11.96
CA ASN A 407 -15.61 4.70 -10.91
C ASN A 407 -15.78 3.21 -11.24
N HIS A 408 -15.50 2.33 -10.29
CA HIS A 408 -15.54 0.87 -10.47
C HIS A 408 -16.78 0.29 -9.76
N PRO A 409 -17.33 -0.85 -10.22
CA PRO A 409 -18.40 -1.49 -9.50
C PRO A 409 -17.91 -2.04 -8.16
N LEU A 410 -18.82 -2.23 -7.21
CA LEU A 410 -18.48 -2.73 -5.88
C LEU A 410 -18.30 -4.25 -5.91
N GLY A 411 -17.06 -4.70 -5.70
CA GLY A 411 -16.73 -6.10 -5.50
C GLY A 411 -16.90 -6.52 -4.04
N ARG A 412 -17.34 -7.77 -3.83
CA ARG A 412 -17.40 -8.40 -2.52
C ARG A 412 -16.88 -9.84 -2.59
N GLN A 413 -16.08 -10.24 -1.61
CA GLN A 413 -15.68 -11.62 -1.38
C GLN A 413 -15.99 -12.04 0.05
N VAL A 414 -16.42 -13.28 0.24
CA VAL A 414 -16.65 -13.89 1.55
C VAL A 414 -15.74 -15.09 1.69
N TRP A 415 -14.97 -15.09 2.77
CA TRP A 415 -14.02 -16.15 3.11
C TRP A 415 -14.46 -16.84 4.39
N ARG A 416 -14.59 -18.16 4.33
CA ARG A 416 -15.09 -18.99 5.43
C ARG A 416 -14.05 -20.01 5.85
N TRP A 417 -14.02 -20.31 7.15
CA TRP A 417 -13.15 -21.33 7.69
C TRP A 417 -13.45 -22.71 7.08
N ASP A 418 -12.43 -23.31 6.45
CA ASP A 418 -12.46 -24.69 6.00
C ASP A 418 -11.59 -25.54 6.93
N THR A 419 -12.26 -26.39 7.72
CA THR A 419 -11.61 -27.28 8.67
C THR A 419 -10.68 -28.32 8.02
N SER A 420 -10.89 -28.63 6.74
CA SER A 420 -10.11 -29.66 6.05
C SER A 420 -8.76 -29.15 5.58
N SER A 421 -8.69 -27.89 5.12
CA SER A 421 -7.44 -27.20 4.79
C SER A 421 -6.79 -26.56 6.01
N GLY A 422 -7.56 -26.18 7.03
CA GLY A 422 -7.05 -25.40 8.17
C GLY A 422 -6.81 -23.94 7.81
N HIS A 423 -7.50 -23.42 6.79
CA HIS A 423 -7.41 -22.06 6.30
C HIS A 423 -8.79 -21.49 5.98
N PHE A 424 -8.88 -20.18 5.79
CA PHE A 424 -10.07 -19.56 5.22
C PHE A 424 -10.06 -19.75 3.70
N SER A 425 -11.19 -20.19 3.15
CA SER A 425 -11.38 -20.46 1.72
C SER A 425 -12.45 -19.55 1.13
N LEU A 426 -12.31 -19.19 -0.14
CA LEU A 426 -13.27 -18.33 -0.84
C LEU A 426 -14.60 -19.07 -0.96
N ALA A 427 -15.64 -18.55 -0.33
CA ALA A 427 -16.97 -19.14 -0.33
C ALA A 427 -17.93 -18.42 -1.27
N GLU A 428 -17.81 -17.10 -1.41
CA GLU A 428 -18.63 -16.28 -2.31
C GLU A 428 -17.80 -15.16 -2.94
N LYS A 429 -18.08 -14.84 -4.21
CA LYS A 429 -17.58 -13.66 -4.90
C LYS A 429 -18.72 -13.05 -5.70
N THR A 430 -18.95 -11.75 -5.51
CA THR A 430 -20.03 -11.02 -6.19
C THR A 430 -19.54 -9.65 -6.65
N VAL A 431 -20.10 -9.15 -7.74
CA VAL A 431 -19.89 -7.78 -8.23
C VAL A 431 -21.27 -7.12 -8.30
N ASP A 432 -21.40 -5.95 -7.69
CA ASP A 432 -22.63 -5.14 -7.71
C ASP A 432 -22.47 -4.04 -8.76
N LEU A 433 -23.12 -4.24 -9.92
CA LEU A 433 -23.09 -3.31 -11.06
C LEU A 433 -24.03 -2.11 -10.86
N GLU A 434 -24.81 -2.06 -9.78
CA GLU A 434 -25.67 -0.93 -9.43
C GLU A 434 -25.08 -0.06 -8.31
N ARG A 435 -23.87 -0.40 -7.82
CA ARG A 435 -23.15 0.34 -6.79
C ARG A 435 -21.71 0.63 -7.20
N GLY A 436 -21.34 1.91 -7.16
CA GLY A 436 -19.95 2.33 -7.34
C GLY A 436 -19.14 2.12 -6.07
N ALA A 437 -17.84 1.91 -6.24
CA ALA A 437 -16.89 1.71 -5.16
C ALA A 437 -16.28 3.02 -4.64
N TRP A 438 -16.45 4.16 -5.33
CA TRP A 438 -16.07 5.47 -4.80
C TRP A 438 -16.97 5.89 -3.64
N GLU A 439 -16.38 6.51 -2.61
CA GLU A 439 -17.04 6.76 -1.31
C GLU A 439 -18.39 7.50 -1.39
N GLY A 440 -19.36 6.98 -0.63
CA GLY A 440 -20.60 7.65 -0.23
C GLY A 440 -21.83 7.24 -1.04
N GLU A 441 -23.00 7.18 -0.39
CA GLU A 441 -24.32 7.04 -1.03
C GLU A 441 -24.62 8.16 -2.07
N SER A 442 -23.74 9.15 -2.21
CA SER A 442 -23.89 10.32 -3.06
C SER A 442 -23.08 10.28 -4.37
N ALA A 443 -22.14 9.35 -4.56
CA ALA A 443 -21.43 9.22 -5.83
C ALA A 443 -22.41 8.70 -6.89
N THR A 444 -22.92 9.61 -7.72
CA THR A 444 -23.91 9.26 -8.75
C THR A 444 -23.22 8.43 -9.82
N ILE A 445 -23.64 7.19 -9.96
CA ILE A 445 -23.19 6.31 -11.04
C ILE A 445 -23.81 6.83 -12.34
N SER A 446 -22.97 7.14 -13.32
CA SER A 446 -23.47 7.57 -14.62
C SER A 446 -23.97 6.37 -15.43
N VAL A 447 -24.85 6.60 -16.40
CA VAL A 447 -25.24 5.55 -17.35
C VAL A 447 -24.02 5.03 -18.12
N ALA A 448 -23.07 5.92 -18.44
CA ALA A 448 -21.82 5.54 -19.09
C ALA A 448 -20.95 4.59 -18.23
N ASP A 449 -20.92 4.79 -16.90
CA ASP A 449 -20.23 3.86 -15.99
C ASP A 449 -20.87 2.47 -16.05
N ARG A 450 -22.21 2.37 -15.96
CA ARG A 450 -22.90 1.08 -16.05
C ARG A 450 -22.70 0.41 -17.41
N LEU A 451 -22.79 1.15 -18.52
CA LEU A 451 -22.51 0.60 -19.85
C LEU A 451 -21.09 0.05 -19.96
N ARG A 452 -20.10 0.75 -19.40
CA ARG A 452 -18.72 0.28 -19.33
C ARG A 452 -18.58 -0.97 -18.48
N TRP A 453 -19.21 -1.02 -17.30
CA TRP A 453 -19.12 -2.19 -16.43
C TRP A 453 -19.75 -3.43 -17.07
N HIS A 454 -20.94 -3.31 -17.67
CA HIS A 454 -21.56 -4.40 -18.43
C HIS A 454 -20.72 -4.81 -19.65
N THR A 455 -20.06 -3.84 -20.31
CA THR A 455 -19.11 -4.14 -21.40
C THR A 455 -17.92 -4.96 -20.87
N ASN A 456 -17.38 -4.63 -19.70
CA ASN A 456 -16.26 -5.36 -19.09
C ASN A 456 -16.65 -6.78 -18.65
N GLU A 457 -17.89 -7.00 -18.19
CA GLU A 457 -18.41 -8.35 -17.96
C GLU A 457 -18.46 -9.16 -19.26
N GLY A 458 -18.95 -8.54 -20.35
CA GLY A 458 -18.93 -9.14 -21.69
C GLY A 458 -17.52 -9.46 -22.19
N GLU A 459 -16.57 -8.54 -22.00
CA GLU A 459 -15.16 -8.76 -22.34
C GLU A 459 -14.54 -9.89 -21.53
N SER A 460 -14.84 -9.98 -20.24
CA SER A 460 -14.33 -11.06 -19.38
C SER A 460 -14.82 -12.42 -19.86
N ALA A 461 -16.12 -12.54 -20.18
CA ALA A 461 -16.70 -13.75 -20.77
C ALA A 461 -16.13 -14.06 -22.16
N PHE A 462 -16.02 -13.06 -23.04
CA PHE A 462 -15.46 -13.20 -24.39
C PHE A 462 -14.04 -13.76 -24.36
N ARG A 463 -13.19 -13.24 -23.46
CA ARG A 463 -11.79 -13.65 -23.31
C ARG A 463 -11.63 -15.02 -22.66
N ALA A 464 -12.57 -15.39 -21.79
CA ALA A 464 -12.66 -16.74 -21.25
C ALA A 464 -13.16 -17.78 -22.27
N GLY A 465 -13.63 -17.34 -23.45
CA GLY A 465 -14.25 -18.20 -24.45
C GLY A 465 -15.70 -18.57 -24.14
N ASP A 466 -16.33 -17.95 -23.13
CA ASP A 466 -17.75 -18.11 -22.83
C ASP A 466 -18.59 -17.15 -23.69
N TYR A 467 -18.69 -17.50 -24.97
CA TYR A 467 -19.33 -16.64 -25.97
C TYR A 467 -20.84 -16.50 -25.76
N ASP A 468 -21.52 -17.47 -25.15
CA ASP A 468 -22.95 -17.34 -24.86
C ASP A 468 -23.19 -16.30 -23.75
N GLU A 469 -22.37 -16.32 -22.70
CA GLU A 469 -22.41 -15.32 -21.64
C GLU A 469 -21.97 -13.92 -22.15
N ALA A 470 -20.94 -13.87 -22.99
CA ALA A 470 -20.50 -12.61 -23.61
C ALA A 470 -21.62 -11.95 -24.42
N LEU A 471 -22.34 -12.71 -25.26
CA LEU A 471 -23.48 -12.21 -26.03
C LEU A 471 -24.59 -11.66 -25.13
N ARG A 472 -24.90 -12.36 -24.03
CA ARG A 472 -25.90 -11.88 -23.05
C ARG A 472 -25.51 -10.50 -22.51
N TRP A 473 -24.25 -10.30 -22.11
CA TRP A 473 -23.78 -9.03 -21.59
C TRP A 473 -23.79 -7.91 -22.64
N TYR A 474 -23.36 -8.18 -23.88
CA TYR A 474 -23.45 -7.17 -24.93
C TYR A 474 -24.91 -6.79 -25.24
N ASP A 475 -25.83 -7.75 -25.25
CA ASP A 475 -27.27 -7.47 -25.38
C ASP A 475 -27.81 -6.61 -24.22
N GLU A 476 -27.29 -6.79 -23.00
CA GLU A 476 -27.61 -5.94 -21.86
C GLU A 476 -27.07 -4.52 -22.00
N VAL A 477 -25.86 -4.32 -22.54
CA VAL A 477 -25.34 -2.98 -22.85
C VAL A 477 -26.28 -2.25 -23.81
N LEU A 478 -26.70 -2.92 -24.88
CA LEU A 478 -27.60 -2.33 -25.88
C LEU A 478 -28.98 -2.02 -25.30
N THR A 479 -29.51 -2.94 -24.48
CA THR A 479 -30.80 -2.77 -23.80
C THR A 479 -30.75 -1.61 -22.80
N LEU A 480 -29.69 -1.54 -21.98
CA LEU A 480 -29.49 -0.49 -21.00
C LEU A 480 -29.40 0.88 -21.67
N ALA A 481 -28.55 1.01 -22.70
CA ALA A 481 -28.40 2.26 -23.44
C ALA A 481 -29.73 2.73 -24.04
N ALA A 482 -30.49 1.82 -24.66
CA ALA A 482 -31.79 2.14 -25.22
C ALA A 482 -32.81 2.55 -24.14
N SER A 483 -32.83 1.86 -23.01
CA SER A 483 -33.78 2.12 -21.93
C SER A 483 -33.55 3.46 -21.21
N GLU A 484 -32.28 3.85 -21.08
CA GLU A 484 -31.86 5.11 -20.47
C GLU A 484 -31.78 6.26 -21.49
N GLY A 485 -32.06 5.99 -22.78
CA GLY A 485 -31.92 6.97 -23.86
C GLY A 485 -30.49 7.52 -24.00
N TRP A 486 -29.49 6.70 -23.65
CA TRP A 486 -28.10 7.10 -23.68
C TRP A 486 -27.60 7.17 -25.13
N THR A 487 -26.83 8.22 -25.41
CA THR A 487 -26.08 8.38 -26.65
C THR A 487 -24.69 8.91 -26.31
N PRO A 488 -23.65 8.52 -27.05
CA PRO A 488 -22.30 9.03 -26.82
C PRO A 488 -22.27 10.55 -26.99
N ASP A 489 -21.44 11.22 -26.20
CA ASP A 489 -21.26 12.67 -26.30
C ASP A 489 -20.66 13.03 -27.68
N PRO A 490 -21.32 13.88 -28.49
CA PRO A 490 -20.77 14.34 -29.77
C PRO A 490 -19.43 15.07 -29.65
N GLN A 491 -19.10 15.58 -28.45
CA GLN A 491 -17.83 16.25 -28.15
C GLN A 491 -16.69 15.25 -27.88
N GLY A 492 -17.03 13.95 -27.78
CA GLY A 492 -16.08 12.83 -27.83
C GLY A 492 -15.33 12.58 -26.53
N GLU A 493 -15.78 13.08 -25.38
CA GLU A 493 -15.07 12.86 -24.11
C GLU A 493 -15.18 11.42 -23.58
N GLN A 494 -16.11 10.64 -24.10
CA GLN A 494 -16.36 9.25 -23.68
C GLN A 494 -16.36 8.29 -24.87
N PRO A 495 -16.00 7.02 -24.65
CA PRO A 495 -16.16 5.99 -25.66
C PRO A 495 -17.62 5.78 -26.06
N ASP A 496 -17.83 5.35 -27.30
CA ASP A 496 -19.12 4.84 -27.73
C ASP A 496 -19.26 3.37 -27.34
N TRP A 497 -19.75 3.15 -26.11
CA TRP A 497 -20.01 1.82 -25.58
C TRP A 497 -21.02 1.01 -26.40
N VAL A 498 -21.98 1.68 -27.06
CA VAL A 498 -22.98 1.01 -27.90
C VAL A 498 -22.31 0.53 -29.17
N GLY A 499 -21.57 1.39 -29.87
CA GLY A 499 -20.84 1.02 -31.08
C GLY A 499 -19.85 -0.11 -30.84
N TYR A 500 -19.08 -0.02 -29.75
CA TYR A 500 -18.13 -1.06 -29.36
C TYR A 500 -18.82 -2.39 -29.00
N ALA A 501 -19.90 -2.36 -28.21
CA ALA A 501 -20.63 -3.58 -27.86
C ALA A 501 -21.24 -4.26 -29.09
N ARG A 502 -21.74 -3.50 -30.08
CA ARG A 502 -22.24 -4.06 -31.36
C ARG A 502 -21.14 -4.73 -32.16
N PHE A 503 -19.99 -4.06 -32.31
CA PHE A 503 -18.82 -4.63 -32.96
C PHE A 503 -18.40 -5.95 -32.30
N ARG A 504 -18.22 -5.95 -30.98
CA ARG A 504 -17.75 -7.14 -30.27
C ARG A 504 -18.79 -8.26 -30.22
N ARG A 505 -20.08 -7.92 -30.13
CA ARG A 505 -21.19 -8.87 -30.29
C ARG A 505 -21.13 -9.56 -31.64
N ALA A 506 -20.91 -8.82 -32.73
CA ALA A 506 -20.80 -9.40 -34.08
C ALA A 506 -19.60 -10.34 -34.21
N GLU A 507 -18.44 -9.98 -33.64
CA GLU A 507 -17.28 -10.87 -33.58
C GLU A 507 -17.57 -12.13 -32.75
N THR A 508 -18.26 -12.00 -31.63
CA THR A 508 -18.67 -13.14 -30.79
C THR A 508 -19.61 -14.08 -31.55
N LEU A 509 -20.55 -13.54 -32.32
CA LEU A 509 -21.42 -14.32 -33.22
C LEU A 509 -20.61 -15.07 -34.28
N ALA A 510 -19.50 -14.50 -34.76
CA ALA A 510 -18.62 -15.12 -35.75
C ALA A 510 -17.91 -16.33 -35.16
N LEU A 511 -17.39 -16.20 -33.94
CA LEU A 511 -16.76 -17.29 -33.18
C LEU A 511 -17.75 -18.41 -32.85
N ARG A 512 -19.05 -18.10 -32.82
CA ARG A 512 -20.16 -19.07 -32.69
C ARG A 512 -20.68 -19.63 -34.01
N GLY A 513 -20.10 -19.24 -35.14
CA GLY A 513 -20.48 -19.73 -36.48
C GLY A 513 -21.80 -19.16 -37.02
N GLN A 514 -22.26 -17.99 -36.55
CA GLN A 514 -23.53 -17.39 -36.98
C GLN A 514 -23.36 -16.38 -38.14
N ALA A 515 -22.82 -16.85 -39.27
CA ALA A 515 -22.35 -16.01 -40.38
C ALA A 515 -23.32 -14.91 -40.86
N ASP A 516 -24.60 -15.23 -41.11
CA ASP A 516 -25.57 -14.24 -41.62
C ASP A 516 -25.78 -13.07 -40.64
N SER A 517 -25.79 -13.35 -39.33
CA SER A 517 -25.94 -12.33 -38.29
C SER A 517 -24.69 -11.48 -38.15
N VAL A 518 -23.51 -12.07 -38.34
CA VAL A 518 -22.21 -11.37 -38.32
C VAL A 518 -22.15 -10.33 -39.42
N ILE A 519 -22.42 -10.74 -40.65
CA ILE A 519 -22.32 -9.87 -41.83
C ILE A 519 -23.26 -8.68 -41.67
N ALA A 520 -24.53 -8.94 -41.34
CA ALA A 520 -25.52 -7.88 -41.18
C ALA A 520 -25.16 -6.88 -40.05
N GLU A 521 -24.66 -7.37 -38.91
CA GLU A 521 -24.30 -6.50 -37.79
C GLU A 521 -23.03 -5.69 -38.10
N MET A 522 -21.98 -6.32 -38.64
CA MET A 522 -20.74 -5.62 -39.02
C MET A 522 -20.97 -4.60 -40.14
N GLU A 523 -21.79 -4.91 -41.16
CA GLU A 523 -22.17 -3.96 -42.20
C GLU A 523 -22.90 -2.75 -41.62
N SER A 524 -23.77 -2.98 -40.62
CA SER A 524 -24.44 -1.88 -39.93
C SER A 524 -23.47 -1.05 -39.10
N VAL A 525 -22.51 -1.66 -38.39
CA VAL A 525 -21.48 -0.91 -37.66
C VAL A 525 -20.63 -0.10 -38.63
N SER A 526 -20.16 -0.68 -39.73
CA SER A 526 -19.41 0.05 -40.77
C SER A 526 -20.19 1.27 -41.30
N ALA A 527 -21.48 1.08 -41.61
CA ALA A 527 -22.32 2.14 -42.15
C ALA A 527 -22.62 3.26 -41.12
N ASP A 528 -22.95 2.89 -39.88
CA ASP A 528 -23.33 3.84 -38.82
C ASP A 528 -22.13 4.69 -38.35
N TYR A 529 -20.92 4.13 -38.45
CA TYR A 529 -19.66 4.76 -38.01
C TYR A 529 -18.78 5.20 -39.19
N ALA A 530 -19.34 5.46 -40.36
CA ALA A 530 -18.56 5.77 -41.56
C ALA A 530 -17.58 6.94 -41.35
N GLY A 531 -16.28 6.67 -41.56
CA GLY A 531 -15.18 7.63 -41.33
C GLY A 531 -14.63 7.65 -39.90
N ASP A 532 -15.11 6.76 -39.04
CA ASP A 532 -14.58 6.47 -37.70
C ASP A 532 -13.75 5.18 -37.70
N VAL A 533 -12.88 5.02 -36.70
CA VAL A 533 -12.07 3.82 -36.51
C VAL A 533 -12.92 2.56 -36.22
N LEU A 534 -14.12 2.70 -35.65
CA LEU A 534 -15.06 1.59 -35.51
C LEU A 534 -15.48 1.01 -36.87
N ALA A 535 -15.71 1.87 -37.87
CA ALA A 535 -16.02 1.39 -39.21
C ALA A 535 -14.80 0.76 -39.88
N GLU A 536 -13.60 1.30 -39.67
CA GLU A 536 -12.36 0.68 -40.16
C GLU A 536 -12.15 -0.73 -39.60
N LEU A 537 -12.46 -0.95 -38.32
CA LEU A 537 -12.41 -2.29 -37.71
C LEU A 537 -13.47 -3.23 -38.29
N ALA A 538 -14.71 -2.77 -38.42
CA ALA A 538 -15.78 -3.58 -39.00
C ALA A 538 -15.49 -3.96 -40.46
N ASP A 539 -14.99 -3.03 -41.26
CA ASP A 539 -14.58 -3.26 -42.66
C ASP A 539 -13.40 -4.22 -42.76
N ALA A 540 -12.38 -4.06 -41.91
CA ALA A 540 -11.25 -4.98 -41.85
C ALA A 540 -11.71 -6.39 -41.48
N PHE A 541 -12.56 -6.52 -40.47
CA PHE A 541 -13.13 -7.79 -40.06
C PHE A 541 -13.89 -8.45 -41.21
N LEU A 542 -14.83 -7.74 -41.84
CA LEU A 542 -15.60 -8.24 -42.99
C LEU A 542 -14.70 -8.68 -44.15
N SER A 543 -13.64 -7.92 -44.43
CA SER A 543 -12.69 -8.26 -45.48
C SER A 543 -11.95 -9.57 -45.21
N GLY A 544 -11.60 -9.87 -43.96
CA GLY A 544 -10.97 -11.14 -43.58
C GLY A 544 -11.96 -12.29 -43.48
N TYR A 545 -13.13 -12.01 -42.89
CA TYR A 545 -14.21 -12.97 -42.63
C TYR A 545 -14.82 -13.52 -43.93
N GLY A 546 -15.00 -12.66 -44.94
CA GLY A 546 -15.59 -13.04 -46.22
C GLY A 546 -17.08 -13.36 -46.10
N ASP A 547 -17.51 -14.47 -46.72
CA ASP A 547 -18.92 -14.92 -46.67
C ASP A 547 -19.27 -15.75 -45.43
N GLY A 548 -18.31 -15.98 -44.53
CA GLY A 548 -18.50 -16.72 -43.28
C GLY A 548 -18.73 -18.22 -43.40
N HIS A 549 -18.68 -18.81 -44.61
CA HIS A 549 -18.94 -20.25 -44.82
C HIS A 549 -17.70 -21.13 -44.64
N ASP A 550 -16.52 -20.53 -44.71
CA ASP A 550 -15.26 -21.19 -44.47
C ASP A 550 -15.02 -21.34 -42.95
N PRO A 551 -14.64 -22.54 -42.45
CA PRO A 551 -14.39 -22.72 -41.03
C PRO A 551 -13.29 -21.80 -40.48
N ASP A 552 -12.32 -21.37 -41.29
CA ASP A 552 -11.27 -20.41 -40.90
C ASP A 552 -11.74 -18.95 -40.90
N ALA A 553 -12.98 -18.66 -41.35
CA ALA A 553 -13.47 -17.29 -41.47
C ALA A 553 -13.36 -16.47 -40.17
N PRO A 554 -13.75 -16.98 -38.98
CA PRO A 554 -13.60 -16.22 -37.73
C PRO A 554 -12.15 -15.84 -37.46
N ALA A 555 -11.21 -16.78 -37.60
CA ALA A 555 -9.78 -16.55 -37.40
C ALA A 555 -9.24 -15.49 -38.37
N ARG A 556 -9.63 -15.53 -39.65
CA ARG A 556 -9.25 -14.51 -40.63
C ARG A 556 -9.83 -13.13 -40.33
N GLY A 557 -11.08 -13.06 -39.86
CA GLY A 557 -11.70 -11.81 -39.44
C GLY A 557 -10.91 -11.14 -38.30
N VAL A 558 -10.60 -11.91 -37.26
CA VAL A 558 -9.79 -11.43 -36.12
C VAL A 558 -8.36 -11.09 -36.52
N ALA A 559 -7.75 -11.85 -37.42
CA ALA A 559 -6.42 -11.54 -37.95
C ALA A 559 -6.41 -10.22 -38.75
N ALA A 560 -7.46 -9.96 -39.55
CA ALA A 560 -7.54 -8.78 -40.40
C ALA A 560 -7.66 -7.48 -39.59
N ILE A 561 -8.39 -7.46 -38.46
CA ILE A 561 -8.50 -6.26 -37.62
C ILE A 561 -7.16 -5.84 -36.99
N GLN A 562 -6.18 -6.74 -36.88
CA GLN A 562 -4.83 -6.40 -36.39
C GLN A 562 -4.11 -5.40 -37.31
N ALA A 563 -4.53 -5.26 -38.57
CA ALA A 563 -3.95 -4.30 -39.50
C ALA A 563 -4.42 -2.86 -39.28
N VAL A 564 -5.46 -2.64 -38.46
CA VAL A 564 -5.96 -1.31 -38.11
C VAL A 564 -5.02 -0.68 -37.06
N ASP A 565 -4.55 0.54 -37.30
CA ASP A 565 -3.55 1.23 -36.48
C ASP A 565 -4.14 1.83 -35.19
N LEU A 566 -4.67 0.96 -34.31
CA LEU A 566 -5.23 1.36 -33.03
C LEU A 566 -4.17 1.90 -32.06
N TYR A 567 -2.92 1.43 -32.16
CA TYR A 567 -1.85 1.91 -31.29
C TYR A 567 -1.57 3.40 -31.51
N THR A 568 -1.43 3.83 -32.76
CA THR A 568 -1.28 5.27 -33.06
C THR A 568 -2.57 6.02 -32.74
N HIS A 569 -3.74 5.44 -33.00
CA HIS A 569 -5.04 6.05 -32.67
C HIS A 569 -5.14 6.44 -31.20
N PHE A 570 -4.85 5.50 -30.29
CA PHE A 570 -4.88 5.77 -28.85
C PHE A 570 -3.70 6.63 -28.38
N TYR A 571 -2.49 6.43 -28.92
CA TYR A 571 -1.33 7.25 -28.56
C TYR A 571 -1.49 8.73 -28.92
N GLU A 572 -2.13 9.03 -30.06
CA GLU A 572 -2.42 10.40 -30.49
C GLU A 572 -3.76 10.94 -29.96
N GLU A 573 -4.46 10.18 -29.11
CA GLU A 573 -5.77 10.52 -28.55
C GLU A 573 -6.78 10.96 -29.63
N ARG A 574 -6.78 10.29 -30.79
CA ARG A 574 -7.63 10.68 -31.92
C ARG A 574 -9.11 10.64 -31.55
N GLY A 575 -9.90 11.49 -32.21
CA GLY A 575 -11.36 11.52 -32.07
C GLY A 575 -12.00 10.20 -32.49
N GLY A 576 -13.22 9.95 -32.03
CA GLY A 576 -14.05 8.87 -32.55
C GLY A 576 -14.74 8.03 -31.49
N GLY A 577 -15.34 6.92 -31.92
CA GLY A 577 -16.07 5.99 -31.06
C GLY A 577 -15.17 5.19 -30.11
N LEU A 578 -13.92 4.93 -30.49
CA LEU A 578 -12.93 4.29 -29.61
C LEU A 578 -12.01 5.32 -28.96
N ARG A 579 -12.09 5.43 -27.64
CA ARG A 579 -11.23 6.32 -26.83
C ARG A 579 -10.96 5.70 -25.46
N PHE A 580 -10.07 6.31 -24.69
CA PHE A 580 -9.82 5.94 -23.30
C PHE A 580 -11.15 5.77 -22.51
N PRO A 581 -11.31 4.73 -21.68
CA PRO A 581 -10.30 3.73 -21.28
C PRO A 581 -10.15 2.52 -22.21
N LEU A 582 -10.77 2.51 -23.38
CA LEU A 582 -10.44 1.49 -24.39
C LEU A 582 -8.97 1.62 -24.76
N ASP A 583 -8.34 0.50 -25.08
CA ASP A 583 -6.98 0.45 -25.58
C ASP A 583 -6.83 -0.54 -26.74
N ALA A 584 -5.74 -0.43 -27.49
CA ALA A 584 -5.50 -1.26 -28.66
C ALA A 584 -5.45 -2.76 -28.32
N ARG A 585 -4.87 -3.14 -27.16
CA ARG A 585 -4.67 -4.54 -26.80
C ARG A 585 -6.00 -5.20 -26.46
N GLY A 586 -6.85 -4.51 -25.72
CA GLY A 586 -8.17 -4.99 -25.36
C GLY A 586 -9.12 -5.03 -26.56
N VAL A 587 -9.05 -4.04 -27.46
CA VAL A 587 -9.89 -4.03 -28.67
C VAL A 587 -9.45 -5.09 -29.68
N LEU A 588 -8.15 -5.29 -29.92
CA LEU A 588 -7.68 -6.21 -30.95
C LEU A 588 -7.72 -7.69 -30.54
N TYR A 589 -7.57 -8.00 -29.25
CA TYR A 589 -7.58 -9.34 -28.64
C TYR A 589 -7.40 -10.55 -29.59
N PRO A 590 -6.21 -10.74 -30.21
CA PRO A 590 -6.00 -11.79 -31.22
C PRO A 590 -6.16 -13.21 -30.68
N GLY A 591 -6.07 -13.40 -29.36
CA GLY A 591 -6.25 -14.69 -28.70
C GLY A 591 -7.56 -15.40 -29.06
N ALA A 592 -8.66 -14.68 -29.29
CA ALA A 592 -9.93 -15.27 -29.70
C ALA A 592 -9.85 -15.92 -31.11
N GLY A 593 -9.18 -15.26 -32.05
CA GLY A 593 -8.97 -15.81 -33.40
C GLY A 593 -7.96 -16.96 -33.43
N LEU A 594 -6.93 -16.89 -32.57
CA LEU A 594 -5.98 -18.00 -32.39
C LEU A 594 -6.71 -19.25 -31.84
N ALA A 595 -7.56 -19.08 -30.84
CA ALA A 595 -8.38 -20.17 -30.29
C ALA A 595 -9.32 -20.77 -31.36
N ALA A 596 -10.05 -19.93 -32.09
CA ALA A 596 -10.94 -20.38 -33.16
C ALA A 596 -10.22 -21.17 -34.26
N TYR A 597 -9.01 -20.75 -34.65
CA TYR A 597 -8.20 -21.51 -35.60
C TYR A 597 -7.84 -22.90 -35.06
N LEU A 598 -7.43 -22.98 -33.80
CA LEU A 598 -7.05 -24.24 -33.16
C LEU A 598 -8.23 -25.20 -32.93
N ASP A 599 -9.44 -24.67 -32.75
CA ASP A 599 -10.67 -25.46 -32.69
C ASP A 599 -11.00 -26.16 -34.02
N VAL A 600 -10.74 -25.47 -35.13
CA VAL A 600 -10.91 -26.02 -36.49
C VAL A 600 -9.77 -26.98 -36.85
N HIS A 601 -8.55 -26.66 -36.39
CA HIS A 601 -7.32 -27.36 -36.74
C HIS A 601 -6.59 -27.97 -35.52
N PRO A 602 -7.23 -28.84 -34.73
CA PRO A 602 -6.58 -29.44 -33.56
C PRO A 602 -5.37 -30.31 -33.93
N GLU A 603 -5.26 -30.78 -35.17
CA GLU A 603 -4.11 -31.52 -35.68
C GLU A 603 -2.84 -30.68 -35.84
N ALA A 604 -2.96 -29.34 -35.87
CA ALA A 604 -1.83 -28.43 -36.06
C ALA A 604 -0.95 -28.31 -34.80
N THR A 605 -1.51 -28.55 -33.60
CA THR A 605 -0.85 -28.29 -32.31
C THR A 605 0.33 -29.20 -32.05
N GLY A 606 0.36 -30.41 -32.64
CA GLY A 606 1.51 -31.32 -32.55
C GLY A 606 2.70 -30.95 -33.45
N ARG A 607 2.62 -29.84 -34.22
CA ARG A 607 3.64 -29.46 -35.21
C ARG A 607 3.78 -27.94 -35.31
N ALA A 608 4.70 -27.38 -34.53
CA ALA A 608 4.94 -25.92 -34.46
C ALA A 608 5.00 -25.23 -35.83
N GLU A 609 5.75 -25.77 -36.80
CA GLU A 609 5.87 -25.18 -38.15
C GLU A 609 4.57 -25.26 -38.96
N ALA A 610 3.78 -26.33 -38.80
CA ALA A 610 2.50 -26.45 -39.48
C ALA A 610 1.49 -25.45 -38.89
N LEU A 611 1.45 -25.32 -37.55
CA LEU A 611 0.63 -24.33 -36.87
C LEU A 611 1.03 -22.90 -37.27
N ARG A 612 2.33 -22.60 -37.26
CA ARG A 612 2.86 -21.30 -37.71
C ARG A 612 2.42 -20.99 -39.15
N SER A 613 2.62 -21.92 -40.07
CA SER A 613 2.24 -21.73 -41.48
C SER A 613 0.73 -21.58 -41.65
N GLY A 614 -0.06 -22.31 -40.87
CA GLY A 614 -1.52 -22.24 -40.88
C GLY A 614 -2.03 -20.88 -40.41
N LEU A 615 -1.54 -20.42 -39.26
CA LEU A 615 -1.85 -19.11 -38.69
C LEU A 615 -1.44 -17.96 -39.62
N GLN A 616 -0.27 -18.07 -40.26
CA GLN A 616 0.15 -17.12 -41.30
C GLN A 616 -0.77 -17.17 -42.54
N GLY A 617 -1.26 -18.36 -42.89
CA GLY A 617 -2.22 -18.55 -43.98
C GLY A 617 -3.58 -17.88 -43.74
N VAL A 618 -4.02 -17.79 -42.48
CA VAL A 618 -5.22 -17.03 -42.09
C VAL A 618 -4.93 -15.54 -41.79
N GLY A 619 -3.68 -15.11 -41.89
CA GLY A 619 -3.30 -13.69 -41.87
C GLY A 619 -2.64 -13.20 -40.57
N PHE A 620 -2.40 -14.05 -39.56
CA PHE A 620 -1.66 -13.64 -38.37
C PHE A 620 -0.16 -13.44 -38.68
N ALA A 621 0.42 -12.36 -38.16
CA ALA A 621 1.85 -12.10 -38.23
C ALA A 621 2.60 -12.90 -37.14
N VAL A 622 2.84 -14.19 -37.37
CA VAL A 622 3.44 -15.09 -36.36
C VAL A 622 4.98 -15.05 -36.37
N ASP A 623 5.57 -14.63 -35.25
CA ASP A 623 7.02 -14.58 -35.00
C ASP A 623 7.57 -15.94 -34.54
N ASP A 624 6.90 -16.57 -33.58
CA ASP A 624 7.32 -17.84 -32.97
C ASP A 624 6.10 -18.68 -32.54
N VAL A 625 6.26 -20.00 -32.54
CA VAL A 625 5.28 -20.96 -32.00
C VAL A 625 6.05 -22.00 -31.21
N ARG A 626 5.69 -22.15 -29.94
CA ARG A 626 6.25 -23.15 -29.04
C ARG A 626 5.15 -24.07 -28.56
N VAL A 627 5.23 -25.33 -28.96
CA VAL A 627 4.38 -26.38 -28.39
C VAL A 627 5.03 -26.79 -27.08
N VAL A 628 4.29 -26.72 -25.97
CA VAL A 628 4.82 -27.12 -24.67
C VAL A 628 4.91 -28.65 -24.69
N GLU A 629 6.13 -29.20 -24.65
CA GLU A 629 6.32 -30.64 -24.42
C GLU A 629 5.93 -30.92 -22.97
N ALA A 630 4.72 -31.44 -22.82
CA ALA A 630 4.12 -31.74 -21.54
C ALA A 630 4.86 -32.87 -20.80
N ASP A 631 5.46 -32.55 -19.66
CA ASP A 631 5.98 -33.57 -18.73
C ASP A 631 4.82 -34.25 -17.99
N GLU A 632 3.69 -33.54 -17.81
CA GLU A 632 2.46 -34.06 -17.20
C GLU A 632 1.29 -34.18 -18.19
N PRO A 633 0.38 -35.16 -18.03
CA PRO A 633 -0.78 -35.33 -18.93
C PRO A 633 -1.68 -34.09 -19.04
N SER A 634 -1.75 -33.25 -18.00
CA SER A 634 -2.51 -31.99 -17.95
C SER A 634 -1.92 -30.89 -18.84
N GLU A 635 -0.66 -30.99 -19.24
CA GLU A 635 0.00 -29.98 -20.09
C GLU A 635 -0.06 -30.33 -21.59
N ARG A 636 -0.60 -31.51 -21.95
CA ARG A 636 -0.52 -32.07 -23.33
C ARG A 636 -1.25 -31.27 -24.39
N ASP A 637 -2.07 -30.30 -23.98
CA ASP A 637 -2.83 -29.44 -24.88
C ASP A 637 -2.57 -27.96 -24.57
N ARG A 638 -1.29 -27.58 -24.41
CA ARG A 638 -0.86 -26.19 -24.22
C ARG A 638 0.09 -25.73 -25.34
N VAL A 639 -0.22 -24.58 -25.93
CA VAL A 639 0.59 -23.96 -26.98
C VAL A 639 0.89 -22.52 -26.63
N SER A 640 2.12 -22.10 -26.88
CA SER A 640 2.56 -20.72 -26.79
C SER A 640 2.78 -20.15 -28.20
N ILE A 641 2.22 -18.97 -28.45
CA ILE A 641 2.26 -18.28 -29.74
C ILE A 641 2.77 -16.86 -29.51
N VAL A 642 3.75 -16.43 -30.31
CA VAL A 642 4.27 -15.07 -30.30
C VAL A 642 3.87 -14.39 -31.60
N LEU A 643 3.14 -13.29 -31.48
CA LEU A 643 2.73 -12.46 -32.62
C LEU A 643 3.61 -11.22 -32.73
N ALA A 644 4.03 -10.94 -33.96
CA ALA A 644 4.64 -9.68 -34.33
C ALA A 644 3.61 -8.56 -34.24
N LEU A 645 4.01 -7.41 -33.70
CA LEU A 645 3.18 -6.21 -33.79
C LEU A 645 3.26 -5.63 -35.22
N PRO A 646 2.18 -4.98 -35.72
CA PRO A 646 2.18 -4.33 -37.02
C PRO A 646 3.32 -3.32 -37.19
N GLU A 647 3.87 -3.23 -38.42
CA GLU A 647 4.86 -2.20 -38.76
C GLU A 647 4.26 -0.79 -38.54
N GLY A 648 4.71 -0.09 -37.50
CA GLY A 648 4.16 1.22 -37.13
C GLY A 648 3.98 1.41 -35.62
N SER A 649 3.96 0.33 -34.83
CA SER A 649 3.87 0.37 -33.36
C SER A 649 5.17 0.86 -32.68
N ALA A 650 5.82 1.89 -33.21
CA ALA A 650 7.14 2.36 -32.79
C ALA A 650 7.24 2.68 -31.28
N VAL A 651 6.10 2.87 -30.61
CA VAL A 651 5.99 3.15 -29.17
C VAL A 651 6.12 1.88 -28.31
N MET A 652 5.83 0.69 -28.84
CA MET A 652 5.86 -0.61 -28.14
C MET A 652 6.43 -1.67 -29.11
N ARG A 653 7.73 -1.98 -29.03
CA ARG A 653 8.39 -3.00 -29.88
C ARG A 653 8.35 -4.41 -29.29
N GLU A 654 7.53 -4.64 -28.27
CA GLU A 654 7.46 -5.93 -27.60
C GLU A 654 6.47 -6.83 -28.37
N SER A 655 6.93 -7.97 -28.88
CA SER A 655 6.04 -8.99 -29.44
C SER A 655 5.00 -9.39 -28.38
N THR A 656 3.78 -9.70 -28.80
CA THR A 656 2.73 -10.14 -27.86
C THR A 656 2.77 -11.65 -27.72
N PHE A 657 2.81 -12.11 -26.48
CA PHE A 657 2.89 -13.51 -26.12
C PHE A 657 1.52 -14.01 -25.67
N TRP A 658 1.10 -15.15 -26.23
CA TRP A 658 -0.18 -15.78 -25.96
C TRP A 658 0.03 -17.24 -25.58
N ILE A 659 -0.59 -17.66 -24.48
CA ILE A 659 -0.67 -19.07 -24.11
C ILE A 659 -2.12 -19.49 -24.35
N LEU A 660 -2.30 -20.60 -25.05
CA LEU A 660 -3.59 -21.23 -25.23
C LEU A 660 -3.56 -22.63 -24.64
N GLU A 661 -4.67 -23.02 -24.03
CA GLU A 661 -4.91 -24.37 -23.55
C GLU A 661 -6.22 -24.89 -24.09
N ARG A 662 -6.34 -26.22 -24.16
CA ARG A 662 -7.60 -26.87 -24.49
C ARG A 662 -8.30 -27.33 -23.21
N ASP A 663 -9.50 -26.81 -22.98
CA ASP A 663 -10.48 -27.39 -22.05
C ASP A 663 -11.35 -28.41 -22.81
N ASP A 664 -12.07 -29.30 -22.12
CA ASP A 664 -12.79 -30.53 -22.57
C ASP A 664 -13.56 -30.50 -23.93
N ALA A 665 -13.66 -29.36 -24.62
CA ALA A 665 -14.08 -29.26 -26.01
C ALA A 665 -13.42 -28.14 -26.85
N GLN A 666 -12.79 -27.12 -26.26
CA GLN A 666 -12.40 -25.89 -26.97
C GLN A 666 -11.04 -25.34 -26.52
N TRP A 667 -10.34 -24.69 -27.43
CA TRP A 667 -9.16 -23.89 -27.13
C TRP A 667 -9.59 -22.56 -26.51
N ARG A 668 -8.83 -22.12 -25.50
CA ARG A 668 -8.99 -20.80 -24.90
C ARG A 668 -7.63 -20.19 -24.59
N VAL A 669 -7.61 -18.87 -24.47
CA VAL A 669 -6.43 -18.19 -23.93
C VAL A 669 -6.33 -18.53 -22.46
N VAL A 670 -5.14 -18.94 -22.01
CA VAL A 670 -4.85 -19.08 -20.59
C VAL A 670 -4.73 -17.65 -20.05
N PRO A 671 -5.65 -17.18 -19.19
CA PRO A 671 -5.43 -15.91 -18.51
C PRO A 671 -4.10 -16.04 -17.76
N ALA A 672 -3.33 -14.96 -17.67
CA ALA A 672 -2.14 -15.02 -16.83
C ALA A 672 -2.62 -15.26 -15.41
N GLN A 673 -2.45 -16.49 -14.94
CA GLN A 673 -2.85 -16.83 -13.59
C GLN A 673 -1.78 -16.26 -12.67
N ASP A 674 -2.21 -15.33 -11.83
CA ASP A 674 -1.59 -15.18 -10.54
C ASP A 674 -2.08 -16.36 -9.70
N GLU A 675 -1.26 -17.42 -9.61
CA GLU A 675 -1.37 -18.45 -8.58
C GLU A 675 -1.04 -17.86 -7.19
N LEU A 676 -1.61 -16.70 -6.86
CA LEU A 676 -1.53 -16.17 -5.53
C LEU A 676 -2.47 -17.01 -4.66
N GLU A 677 -1.87 -17.73 -3.71
CA GLU A 677 -2.59 -18.45 -2.65
C GLU A 677 -3.55 -17.53 -1.87
N TRP A 678 -3.30 -16.21 -1.91
CA TRP A 678 -4.00 -15.20 -1.13
C TRP A 678 -4.61 -14.09 -2.01
N PRO A 679 -5.83 -13.61 -1.70
CA PRO A 679 -6.48 -12.56 -2.46
C PRO A 679 -5.72 -11.23 -2.41
N GLN A 680 -5.54 -10.64 -3.58
CA GLN A 680 -5.21 -9.23 -3.75
C GLN A 680 -6.43 -8.53 -4.37
N VAL A 681 -6.98 -7.51 -3.69
CA VAL A 681 -8.23 -6.84 -4.11
C VAL A 681 -8.03 -5.34 -4.29
N GLY A 682 -8.78 -4.75 -5.20
CA GLY A 682 -8.62 -3.33 -5.57
C GLY A 682 -7.32 -3.04 -6.36
N ALA A 683 -6.76 -4.06 -7.02
CA ALA A 683 -5.59 -3.97 -7.87
C ALA A 683 -5.90 -4.33 -9.33
N PHE A 684 -5.11 -3.80 -10.26
CA PHE A 684 -4.90 -4.49 -11.53
C PHE A 684 -3.99 -5.68 -11.26
N PHE A 685 -4.43 -6.87 -11.64
CA PHE A 685 -3.49 -7.97 -11.80
C PHE A 685 -2.71 -7.66 -13.07
N GLU A 686 -1.46 -7.20 -12.92
CA GLU A 686 -0.56 -7.21 -14.07
C GLU A 686 -0.27 -8.68 -14.34
N PRO A 687 -0.66 -9.23 -15.50
CA PRO A 687 -0.29 -10.58 -15.87
C PRO A 687 1.23 -10.69 -15.70
N VAL A 688 1.72 -11.56 -14.80
CA VAL A 688 3.16 -11.75 -14.59
C VAL A 688 3.80 -11.90 -15.96
N ARG A 689 4.61 -10.90 -16.34
CA ARG A 689 5.42 -10.98 -17.55
C ARG A 689 6.45 -12.07 -17.28
N GLY A 690 6.11 -13.31 -17.62
CA GLY A 690 7.05 -14.42 -17.61
C GLY A 690 8.27 -14.03 -18.45
N LEU A 691 9.43 -13.95 -17.78
CA LEU A 691 10.74 -13.80 -18.39
C LEU A 691 11.15 -15.09 -19.13
#